data_AF-A0A2N4SE90-F1
#
_entry.id   AF-A0A2N4SE90-F1
#
_cell.length_a   1.000
_cell.length_b   1.000
_cell.length_c   1.000
_cell.angle_alpha   90.00
_cell.angle_beta   90.00
_cell.angle_gamma   90.00
#
_symmetry.space_group_name_H-M   'P 1'
#
loop_
_entity.id
_entity.type
_entity.pdbx_description
1 polymer ?
#
loop_
_entity_poly.entity_id
_entity_poly.type
_entity_poly.pdbx_seq_one_letter_code
_entity_poly.pdbx_strand_id
1 'polypeptide(L)'
;MRLKSTEETVSIAGEASPAIDIRRRTLFGALGAFATLPLLSACGGASDGAGSAFPSVAGAQPPAPAPAAAKTAVPDVATSGGRRMWYAAPASTWLEALPLGNGRLGAMLYAGVSSDRLQFNENSLWTGGNNFDSGNYDLSDQAFGTYKKFGELLVEFDSGNRVSSPTGHLGSSGEEVEKSVDGTSATKWCVTPVSSRIEWQATLAAPAVVSRYTITSANDVPARDPRQWTLSGSNDGTTWVLLDSVSLAASFESRLQTKSFSFANSASYSRYRLAFTHDTATPHFQLSEIALDGVVFASASVQPCLSSPSGHGGEDNVSANEDISRSVDGRVDTKWCVETRDAEVVWLLDNRTPVVVNACALTSAGDVPARDPQSWQLQGSADGIVWTTLDTRNLGGPFAQRNQVRDFAFSNGTAFRYFRFVFARDVAVSHFQVANIVLRGPGYTSDGLDVLANYERSLDLRRGVHGVGFRRQGQRQARLAFASRIDDVVVCFYEATQAGGLSGRIALTSGQSSGSITAPTGSSLELTSTLGNGLRSGAVLRALPTGGTLSSVGNELRFANCNGLLLVLDAGTDYAPSHDAGWRTGTDPMPAIRQRVAAAAARSLETLVARHADDFSARMVRVQATWGAEAAPSLRALPTNLRLKSFKTAMADAGLEQVMFDYSRYLLASSSRPGGLPANLQGLWNDSNDPAWASDYHNNINVQMNYWGAETTDLGDSHQALVAYVQAQAAPLRIATRAAFGASTPGWTARTSQNIFGSSAWDWNVVSSAWYAQHLWEHFAFTQNVPYLRDVAYPLIKEVVQFWMARLKRRTDGLYVSPNGWSPEHGPVEDGVMYDQQIIWDLFQNYRDAAARLGQDTAYAADVQARQTALAPNKIGSWGQLQEWQTDRDDAADRHRHTSHLFAVYPGRQITRTATPAFADAALVSLKARCNESTAHAFVASDVVGDSRRSWTWPWRCALFARLGDGARAGEMLKGLLAFNTLDNLFCDHPPFQLDGNFGISGAIAELLLHSHEGKIVLLPALPVHWRTSGSFSGLRARGGYRVDCAWANGQVSAYAITADRAPNKNPIVVRVNGVDTTVVPT
;
A
#
# COMPACT_ATOMS: atom_id res chain seq x y z
N MET A 1 -16.56 -9.79 27.17
CA MET A 1 -17.33 -10.42 28.27
C MET A 1 -18.51 -9.48 28.60
N ARG A 2 -19.72 -9.96 28.93
CA ARG A 2 -20.89 -9.08 29.13
C ARG A 2 -20.83 -8.33 30.47
N LEU A 3 -21.01 -7.02 30.44
CA LEU A 3 -21.22 -6.17 31.62
C LEU A 3 -22.71 -5.82 31.77
N LYS A 4 -23.14 -5.58 33.01
CA LYS A 4 -24.40 -4.89 33.33
C LYS A 4 -24.09 -3.49 33.82
N SER A 5 -24.86 -2.52 33.31
CA SER A 5 -24.84 -1.12 33.68
C SER A 5 -25.52 -0.83 35.01
N THR A 6 -25.16 0.29 35.63
CA THR A 6 -26.10 1.30 36.14
C THR A 6 -25.43 2.66 36.13
N GLU A 7 -26.14 3.67 35.65
CA GLU A 7 -25.74 5.08 35.60
C GLU A 7 -26.02 5.76 36.95
N GLU A 8 -25.35 6.89 37.23
CA GLU A 8 -26.03 8.02 37.87
C GLU A 8 -25.31 9.34 37.54
N THR A 9 -26.06 10.31 37.00
CA THR A 9 -25.60 11.65 36.61
C THR A 9 -25.93 12.68 37.68
N VAL A 10 -25.01 13.61 37.95
CA VAL A 10 -25.33 14.90 38.58
C VAL A 10 -24.58 16.01 37.85
N SER A 11 -25.34 16.96 37.30
CA SER A 11 -24.84 18.21 36.73
C SER A 11 -25.19 19.38 37.65
N ILE A 12 -24.25 20.28 37.93
CA ILE A 12 -24.54 21.68 38.32
C ILE A 12 -23.56 22.60 37.59
N ALA A 13 -24.05 23.75 37.13
CA ALA A 13 -23.35 24.72 36.31
C ALA A 13 -23.13 26.07 37.04
N GLY A 14 -22.40 27.00 36.39
CA GLY A 14 -22.18 28.38 36.83
C GLY A 14 -20.72 28.68 37.19
N GLU A 15 -20.14 29.85 36.94
CA GLU A 15 -20.63 31.09 36.29
C GLU A 15 -19.43 31.83 35.65
N ALA A 16 -19.67 32.97 34.97
CA ALA A 16 -18.71 33.58 34.04
C ALA A 16 -18.18 34.98 34.41
N SER A 17 -16.92 35.25 34.00
CA SER A 17 -16.39 36.59 33.61
C SER A 17 -16.22 37.68 34.69
N PRO A 18 -15.61 38.87 34.41
CA PRO A 18 -14.83 39.31 33.23
C PRO A 18 -13.53 40.16 33.48
N ALA A 19 -12.64 40.16 32.46
CA ALA A 19 -11.89 41.32 31.86
C ALA A 19 -10.86 42.23 32.62
N ILE A 20 -10.15 43.04 31.80
CA ILE A 20 -9.32 44.27 32.06
C ILE A 20 -7.81 44.04 32.40
N ASP A 21 -6.80 44.74 31.84
CA ASP A 21 -6.67 45.58 30.62
C ASP A 21 -5.18 45.88 30.24
N ILE A 22 -4.96 46.31 28.99
CA ILE A 22 -3.81 46.97 28.29
C ILE A 22 -2.52 47.35 29.04
N ARG A 23 -1.37 47.13 28.37
CA ARG A 23 -0.30 48.16 28.19
C ARG A 23 0.50 48.04 26.88
N ARG A 24 0.58 49.14 26.13
CA ARG A 24 1.44 49.33 24.92
C ARG A 24 2.84 49.83 25.31
N ARG A 25 3.85 49.58 24.48
CA ARG A 25 4.85 50.61 24.08
C ARG A 25 5.56 50.27 22.77
N THR A 26 5.84 51.31 21.99
CA THR A 26 6.48 51.32 20.65
C THR A 26 7.87 51.94 20.72
N LEU A 27 8.73 51.65 19.73
CA LEU A 27 9.77 52.57 19.21
C LEU A 27 10.29 52.09 17.83
N PHE A 28 11.03 52.95 17.12
CA PHE A 28 11.00 53.09 15.65
C PHE A 28 12.39 53.23 14.98
N GLY A 29 12.49 52.86 13.69
CA GLY A 29 13.51 53.32 12.72
C GLY A 29 14.89 52.62 12.78
N ALA A 30 15.80 52.70 11.80
CA ALA A 30 15.79 53.15 10.38
C ALA A 30 17.14 52.64 9.73
N LEU A 31 17.50 52.74 8.44
CA LEU A 31 16.92 53.19 7.16
C LEU A 31 17.82 52.64 6.01
N GLY A 32 17.36 52.45 4.76
CA GLY A 32 18.26 52.13 3.63
C GLY A 32 17.56 51.69 2.33
N ALA A 33 17.64 52.50 1.27
CA ALA A 33 16.96 52.29 -0.02
C ALA A 33 17.92 52.34 -1.23
N PHE A 34 17.36 52.03 -2.42
CA PHE A 34 17.81 52.26 -3.81
C PHE A 34 18.65 51.14 -4.48
N ALA A 35 18.55 50.85 -5.79
CA ALA A 35 17.63 51.27 -6.87
C ALA A 35 17.59 50.19 -8.00
N THR A 36 16.88 50.46 -9.11
CA THR A 36 16.50 49.51 -10.18
C THR A 36 17.14 49.76 -11.56
N LEU A 37 17.21 48.70 -12.40
CA LEU A 37 17.24 48.69 -13.89
C LEU A 37 18.52 49.22 -14.62
N PRO A 38 18.69 49.07 -15.98
CA PRO A 38 17.87 48.39 -17.01
C PRO A 38 18.63 47.42 -17.98
N LEU A 39 17.89 46.87 -18.96
CA LEU A 39 18.37 46.19 -20.18
C LEU A 39 19.11 47.10 -21.19
N LEU A 40 19.92 46.51 -22.08
CA LEU A 40 20.07 46.95 -23.49
C LEU A 40 20.61 45.83 -24.40
N SER A 41 20.65 46.06 -25.72
CA SER A 41 20.70 45.03 -26.77
C SER A 41 21.69 45.35 -27.91
N ALA A 42 22.00 44.32 -28.72
CA ALA A 42 22.27 44.37 -30.17
C ALA A 42 23.72 44.42 -30.75
N CYS A 43 23.83 43.73 -31.90
CA CYS A 43 24.66 43.96 -33.10
C CYS A 43 26.11 43.41 -33.25
N GLY A 44 26.35 42.82 -34.45
CA GLY A 44 27.67 42.53 -35.06
C GLY A 44 28.14 41.07 -34.92
N GLY A 45 28.61 40.37 -35.95
CA GLY A 45 28.78 40.67 -37.38
C GLY A 45 29.13 39.39 -38.18
N ALA A 46 29.15 39.47 -39.52
CA ALA A 46 29.30 38.30 -40.41
C ALA A 46 30.71 38.15 -41.01
N SER A 47 31.08 36.95 -41.46
CA SER A 47 31.99 36.72 -42.62
C SER A 47 32.00 35.27 -43.12
N ASP A 48 31.49 35.08 -44.35
CA ASP A 48 31.95 34.25 -45.48
C ASP A 48 32.73 32.92 -45.33
N GLY A 49 32.41 31.96 -46.22
CA GLY A 49 33.34 30.89 -46.63
C GLY A 49 32.72 29.67 -47.33
N ALA A 50 32.56 29.73 -48.68
CA ALA A 50 32.45 28.65 -49.70
C ALA A 50 31.93 27.22 -49.36
N GLY A 51 31.18 26.50 -50.22
CA GLY A 51 30.80 26.75 -51.61
C GLY A 51 31.15 25.57 -52.55
N SER A 52 30.21 24.64 -52.77
CA SER A 52 30.20 23.74 -53.96
C SER A 52 28.79 23.20 -54.27
N ALA A 53 28.34 23.36 -55.53
CA ALA A 53 27.14 22.73 -56.10
C ALA A 53 27.51 21.32 -56.66
N PHE A 54 26.60 20.38 -56.97
CA PHE A 54 25.47 20.38 -57.92
C PHE A 54 24.65 19.06 -57.74
N PRO A 55 23.55 18.79 -58.48
CA PRO A 55 22.46 19.67 -58.93
C PRO A 55 21.07 19.15 -58.46
N SER A 56 20.02 19.96 -58.66
CA SER A 56 18.62 19.60 -58.35
C SER A 56 17.96 18.71 -59.39
N VAL A 57 17.22 17.68 -58.95
CA VAL A 57 16.13 17.06 -59.71
C VAL A 57 14.82 17.43 -59.03
N ALA A 58 13.86 17.98 -59.80
CA ALA A 58 12.54 18.32 -59.29
C ALA A 58 11.72 17.04 -59.03
N GLY A 59 11.36 16.80 -57.78
CA GLY A 59 10.46 15.74 -57.33
C GLY A 59 9.33 16.33 -56.50
N ALA A 60 8.14 15.72 -56.58
CA ALA A 60 6.92 16.27 -56.00
C ALA A 60 7.01 16.55 -54.49
N GLN A 61 6.31 17.61 -54.06
CA GLN A 61 6.17 17.98 -52.66
C GLN A 61 5.55 16.80 -51.87
N PRO A 62 6.21 16.28 -50.81
CA PRO A 62 5.62 15.23 -50.01
C PRO A 62 4.35 15.76 -49.31
N PRO A 63 3.34 14.89 -49.04
CA PRO A 63 2.21 15.30 -48.21
C PRO A 63 2.73 15.79 -46.85
N ALA A 64 2.07 16.80 -46.29
CA ALA A 64 2.42 17.32 -44.98
C ALA A 64 2.49 16.16 -43.97
N PRO A 65 3.51 16.11 -43.09
CA PRO A 65 3.63 15.02 -42.14
C PRO A 65 2.36 14.94 -41.31
N ALA A 66 1.80 13.73 -41.20
CA ALA A 66 0.67 13.48 -40.33
C ALA A 66 1.00 14.00 -38.92
N PRO A 67 0.04 14.64 -38.21
CA PRO A 67 0.30 15.19 -36.89
C PRO A 67 0.85 14.08 -36.00
N ALA A 68 2.05 14.31 -35.46
CA ALA A 68 2.70 13.34 -34.60
C ALA A 68 1.75 12.96 -33.45
N ALA A 69 1.60 11.65 -33.21
CA ALA A 69 0.75 11.16 -32.14
C ALA A 69 1.13 11.87 -30.83
N ALA A 70 0.14 12.44 -30.15
CA ALA A 70 0.37 13.19 -28.92
C ALA A 70 1.06 12.27 -27.90
N LYS A 71 2.27 12.65 -27.47
CA LYS A 71 2.95 11.97 -26.37
C LYS A 71 2.08 12.10 -25.13
N THR A 72 1.85 10.98 -24.45
CA THR A 72 1.01 10.91 -23.25
C THR A 72 1.60 11.77 -22.14
N ALA A 73 0.74 12.50 -21.41
CA ALA A 73 1.14 13.30 -20.26
C ALA A 73 1.54 12.42 -19.07
N VAL A 74 0.99 11.20 -18.98
CA VAL A 74 1.50 10.18 -18.05
C VAL A 74 2.86 9.66 -18.56
N PRO A 75 3.96 9.79 -17.78
CA PRO A 75 5.24 9.18 -18.11
C PRO A 75 5.12 7.66 -18.18
N ASP A 76 5.92 7.00 -19.04
CA ASP A 76 5.86 5.56 -19.19
C ASP A 76 6.45 4.81 -17.98
N VAL A 77 5.59 4.54 -16.98
CA VAL A 77 5.93 3.87 -15.71
C VAL A 77 6.42 2.43 -15.93
N ALA A 78 6.18 1.83 -17.09
CA ALA A 78 6.64 0.48 -17.42
C ALA A 78 8.18 0.35 -17.53
N THR A 79 8.89 1.48 -17.68
CA THR A 79 10.33 1.49 -18.00
C THR A 79 11.30 1.42 -16.81
N SER A 80 10.83 1.33 -15.55
CA SER A 80 11.74 1.18 -14.39
C SER A 80 12.18 -0.28 -14.17
N GLY A 81 13.48 -0.52 -14.35
CA GLY A 81 14.08 -1.85 -14.24
C GLY A 81 13.84 -2.53 -12.89
N GLY A 82 13.10 -3.64 -12.92
CA GLY A 82 13.08 -4.71 -11.90
C GLY A 82 12.48 -4.41 -10.52
N ARG A 83 12.18 -3.16 -10.18
CA ARG A 83 11.87 -2.74 -8.79
C ARG A 83 10.51 -2.05 -8.63
N ARG A 84 9.49 -2.67 -9.20
CA ARG A 84 8.08 -2.26 -9.11
C ARG A 84 7.23 -3.43 -8.63
N MET A 85 6.14 -3.12 -7.95
CA MET A 85 5.02 -4.05 -7.77
C MET A 85 4.02 -3.81 -8.88
N TRP A 86 3.39 -4.85 -9.45
CA TRP A 86 2.42 -4.68 -10.53
C TRP A 86 1.38 -5.80 -10.58
N TYR A 87 0.19 -5.47 -11.08
CA TYR A 87 -0.99 -6.33 -11.05
C TYR A 87 -1.79 -6.21 -12.35
N ALA A 88 -2.20 -7.36 -12.91
CA ALA A 88 -2.93 -7.45 -14.18
C ALA A 88 -4.45 -7.18 -14.05
N ALA A 89 -4.91 -6.65 -12.91
CA ALA A 89 -6.32 -6.33 -12.67
C ALA A 89 -6.51 -5.28 -11.56
N PRO A 90 -7.64 -4.55 -11.55
CA PRO A 90 -8.04 -3.69 -10.44
C PRO A 90 -8.09 -4.42 -9.10
N ALA A 91 -7.88 -3.69 -8.01
CA ALA A 91 -8.14 -4.20 -6.67
C ALA A 91 -9.65 -4.32 -6.42
N SER A 92 -10.07 -5.45 -5.87
CA SER A 92 -11.45 -5.71 -5.42
C SER A 92 -11.62 -5.44 -3.92
N THR A 93 -10.57 -5.64 -3.13
CA THR A 93 -10.56 -5.43 -1.67
C THR A 93 -9.48 -4.43 -1.26
N TRP A 94 -9.56 -3.91 -0.03
CA TRP A 94 -8.57 -2.96 0.50
C TRP A 94 -7.16 -3.57 0.59
N LEU A 95 -7.06 -4.86 0.92
CA LEU A 95 -5.79 -5.61 0.99
C LEU A 95 -5.23 -6.00 -0.40
N GLU A 96 -5.94 -5.72 -1.48
CA GLU A 96 -5.41 -5.77 -2.85
C GLU A 96 -4.96 -4.39 -3.36
N ALA A 97 -5.45 -3.29 -2.76
CA ALA A 97 -5.09 -1.93 -3.14
C ALA A 97 -3.63 -1.59 -2.78
N LEU A 98 -3.08 -0.60 -3.49
CA LEU A 98 -1.69 -0.20 -3.34
C LEU A 98 -1.55 1.07 -2.48
N PRO A 99 -0.60 1.10 -1.52
CA PRO A 99 -0.39 2.24 -0.65
C PRO A 99 0.34 3.38 -1.35
N LEU A 100 -0.09 4.61 -1.05
CA LEU A 100 0.62 5.87 -1.24
C LEU A 100 0.77 6.56 0.13
N GLY A 101 1.83 7.34 0.34
CA GLY A 101 1.95 8.17 1.53
C GLY A 101 3.11 9.15 1.49
N ASN A 102 2.99 10.23 2.25
CA ASN A 102 4.01 11.29 2.35
C ASN A 102 4.54 11.50 3.78
N GLY A 103 4.26 10.57 4.70
CA GLY A 103 4.57 10.65 6.13
C GLY A 103 3.63 11.56 6.94
N ARG A 104 2.47 11.91 6.38
CA ARG A 104 1.38 12.61 7.08
C ARG A 104 0.02 12.18 6.54
N LEU A 105 -0.14 12.27 5.22
CA LEU A 105 -1.23 11.67 4.46
C LEU A 105 -0.85 10.27 4.02
N GLY A 106 -1.78 9.34 4.13
CA GLY A 106 -1.72 8.00 3.54
C GLY A 106 -2.96 7.74 2.70
N ALA A 107 -2.83 6.93 1.65
CA ALA A 107 -3.94 6.52 0.81
C ALA A 107 -3.77 5.10 0.26
N MET A 108 -4.88 4.44 -0.05
CA MET A 108 -4.95 3.11 -0.66
C MET A 108 -5.77 3.20 -1.95
N LEU A 109 -5.11 2.94 -3.08
CA LEU A 109 -5.66 3.14 -4.41
C LEU A 109 -6.10 1.81 -5.04
N TYR A 110 -7.37 1.76 -5.48
CA TYR A 110 -7.98 0.56 -6.06
C TYR A 110 -7.75 0.43 -7.57
N ALA A 111 -7.60 1.57 -8.27
CA ALA A 111 -7.40 1.66 -9.72
C ALA A 111 -8.56 1.04 -10.55
N GLY A 112 -9.80 1.19 -10.06
CA GLY A 112 -10.99 0.60 -10.68
C GLY A 112 -11.45 1.35 -11.94
N VAL A 113 -11.85 0.64 -12.99
CA VAL A 113 -12.03 1.24 -14.33
C VAL A 113 -13.24 2.16 -14.43
N SER A 114 -14.45 1.64 -14.27
CA SER A 114 -15.69 2.45 -14.30
C SER A 114 -15.87 3.31 -13.05
N SER A 115 -15.28 2.87 -11.93
CA SER A 115 -15.32 3.53 -10.63
C SER A 115 -13.96 3.34 -9.97
N ASP A 116 -13.22 4.43 -9.77
CA ASP A 116 -11.96 4.43 -9.04
C ASP A 116 -12.17 4.92 -7.62
N ARG A 117 -11.56 4.21 -6.68
CA ARG A 117 -11.63 4.54 -5.25
C ARG A 117 -10.24 4.75 -4.70
N LEU A 118 -10.13 5.78 -3.88
CA LEU A 118 -8.97 6.06 -3.05
C LEU A 118 -9.47 6.26 -1.62
N GLN A 119 -9.18 5.30 -0.73
CA GLN A 119 -9.37 5.49 0.71
C GLN A 119 -8.18 6.30 1.23
N PHE A 120 -8.41 7.36 2.00
CA PHE A 120 -7.33 8.20 2.55
C PHE A 120 -7.43 8.36 4.06
N ASN A 121 -6.27 8.67 4.65
CA ASN A 121 -6.05 8.92 6.07
C ASN A 121 -5.09 10.08 6.31
N GLU A 122 -5.12 10.59 7.54
CA GLU A 122 -4.18 11.56 8.07
C GLU A 122 -3.72 11.08 9.46
N ASN A 123 -2.41 11.10 9.70
CA ASN A 123 -1.78 10.40 10.82
C ASN A 123 -2.26 10.81 12.24
N SER A 124 -2.88 11.99 12.36
CA SER A 124 -3.32 12.56 13.63
C SER A 124 -4.82 12.42 13.89
N LEU A 125 -5.60 11.78 13.00
CA LEU A 125 -7.02 11.52 13.23
C LEU A 125 -7.24 10.39 14.25
N TRP A 126 -7.31 10.77 15.52
CA TRP A 126 -7.41 9.87 16.67
C TRP A 126 -8.53 10.27 17.63
N THR A 127 -9.27 9.28 18.14
CA THR A 127 -10.07 9.46 19.37
C THR A 127 -9.20 9.22 20.60
N GLY A 128 -9.76 9.50 21.79
CA GLY A 128 -9.09 9.33 23.08
C GLY A 128 -8.91 10.66 23.81
N GLY A 129 -8.89 10.56 25.14
CA GLY A 129 -8.62 11.67 26.05
C GLY A 129 -7.13 11.99 26.13
N ASN A 130 -6.83 13.19 26.63
CA ASN A 130 -5.47 13.66 26.85
C ASN A 130 -4.87 13.01 28.11
N ASN A 131 -3.62 12.54 28.01
CA ASN A 131 -2.81 12.04 29.14
C ASN A 131 -3.47 10.89 29.95
N PHE A 132 -4.30 10.06 29.33
CA PHE A 132 -5.02 8.98 30.01
C PHE A 132 -4.06 7.85 30.41
N ASP A 133 -3.99 7.57 31.71
CA ASP A 133 -3.20 6.49 32.31
C ASP A 133 -3.98 5.80 33.44
N SER A 134 -4.95 4.94 33.06
CA SER A 134 -5.63 4.04 34.01
C SER A 134 -5.16 2.59 33.91
N GLY A 135 -4.36 2.26 32.89
CA GLY A 135 -4.05 0.88 32.47
C GLY A 135 -5.16 0.18 31.69
N ASN A 136 -6.42 0.60 31.79
CA ASN A 136 -7.51 0.03 31.02
C ASN A 136 -7.34 0.32 29.52
N TYR A 137 -7.47 -0.70 28.68
CA TYR A 137 -7.44 -0.56 27.23
C TYR A 137 -8.84 -0.17 26.68
N ASP A 138 -9.32 1.01 27.13
CA ASP A 138 -10.62 1.56 26.74
C ASP A 138 -10.47 2.50 25.53
N LEU A 139 -11.11 2.12 24.41
CA LEU A 139 -11.03 2.83 23.13
C LEU A 139 -12.05 3.98 23.01
N SER A 140 -12.77 4.31 24.08
CA SER A 140 -13.71 5.43 24.12
C SER A 140 -13.04 6.80 23.94
N ASP A 141 -13.82 7.77 23.48
CA ASP A 141 -13.31 9.10 23.08
C ASP A 141 -12.66 9.90 24.22
N GLN A 142 -12.89 9.54 25.48
CA GLN A 142 -12.31 10.20 26.66
C GLN A 142 -11.26 9.35 27.38
N ALA A 143 -10.93 8.17 26.83
CA ALA A 143 -10.01 7.19 27.42
C ALA A 143 -8.72 7.04 26.59
N PHE A 144 -8.24 5.83 26.33
CA PHE A 144 -7.06 5.59 25.49
C PHE A 144 -7.34 5.92 24.01
N GLY A 145 -8.55 5.61 23.53
CA GLY A 145 -8.96 5.92 22.16
C GLY A 145 -8.31 5.05 21.08
N THR A 146 -8.50 5.41 19.81
CA THR A 146 -8.00 4.63 18.66
C THR A 146 -7.79 5.49 17.42
N TYR A 147 -6.90 5.04 16.52
CA TYR A 147 -6.77 5.58 15.18
C TYR A 147 -8.07 5.38 14.40
N LYS A 148 -8.43 6.35 13.54
CA LYS A 148 -9.70 6.36 12.80
C LYS A 148 -9.50 6.45 11.29
N LYS A 149 -10.50 5.99 10.53
CA LYS A 149 -10.59 6.16 9.07
C LYS A 149 -10.97 7.60 8.74
N PHE A 150 -10.23 8.28 7.86
CA PHE A 150 -10.56 9.66 7.50
C PHE A 150 -11.71 9.75 6.49
N GLY A 151 -11.57 9.12 5.32
CA GLY A 151 -12.59 9.18 4.27
C GLY A 151 -12.21 8.43 3.01
N GLU A 152 -13.07 8.54 1.99
CA GLU A 152 -12.81 8.00 0.64
C GLU A 152 -13.07 9.07 -0.43
N LEU A 153 -12.27 9.03 -1.48
CA LEU A 153 -12.46 9.72 -2.74
C LEU A 153 -12.98 8.70 -3.75
N LEU A 154 -14.09 9.03 -4.41
CA LEU A 154 -14.72 8.24 -5.45
C LEU A 154 -14.71 9.04 -6.77
N VAL A 155 -14.21 8.42 -7.84
CA VAL A 155 -14.22 8.97 -9.20
C VAL A 155 -14.89 7.96 -10.12
N GLU A 156 -16.13 8.22 -10.49
CA GLU A 156 -16.91 7.35 -11.36
C GLU A 156 -16.99 7.94 -12.76
N PHE A 157 -16.67 7.13 -13.76
CA PHE A 157 -16.66 7.50 -15.17
C PHE A 157 -17.97 7.06 -15.82
N ASP A 158 -18.62 7.97 -16.55
CA ASP A 158 -19.77 7.69 -17.41
C ASP A 158 -19.35 6.76 -18.56
N SER A 159 -19.23 5.46 -18.25
CA SER A 159 -18.55 4.49 -19.10
C SER A 159 -19.38 3.22 -19.32
N GLY A 160 -20.02 3.16 -20.49
CA GLY A 160 -20.96 2.11 -20.87
C GLY A 160 -22.41 2.46 -20.57
N ASN A 161 -23.28 1.47 -20.77
CA ASN A 161 -24.71 1.61 -20.54
C ASN A 161 -24.98 1.51 -19.03
N ARG A 162 -25.67 2.52 -18.47
CA ARG A 162 -25.94 2.68 -17.04
C ARG A 162 -27.43 2.60 -16.74
N VAL A 163 -27.80 2.17 -15.54
CA VAL A 163 -29.19 2.18 -15.04
C VAL A 163 -29.38 3.25 -13.96
N SER A 164 -30.63 3.59 -13.69
CA SER A 164 -31.04 4.56 -12.69
C SER A 164 -32.52 4.36 -12.35
N SER A 165 -32.97 4.87 -11.19
CA SER A 165 -34.40 4.97 -10.88
C SER A 165 -34.83 6.43 -10.72
N PRO A 166 -35.35 7.07 -11.78
CA PRO A 166 -35.74 8.49 -11.76
C PRO A 166 -36.79 8.87 -10.71
N THR A 167 -37.58 7.91 -10.23
CA THR A 167 -38.60 8.10 -9.18
C THR A 167 -38.05 8.20 -7.75
N GLY A 168 -36.73 8.06 -7.56
CA GLY A 168 -36.09 8.07 -6.25
C GLY A 168 -36.25 6.75 -5.50
N HIS A 169 -35.42 6.53 -4.47
CA HIS A 169 -35.40 5.28 -3.71
C HIS A 169 -35.10 5.50 -2.22
N LEU A 170 -35.69 4.64 -1.39
CA LEU A 170 -35.14 4.22 -0.09
C LEU A 170 -34.87 2.73 -0.22
N GLY A 171 -33.60 2.36 -0.32
CA GLY A 171 -33.15 0.97 -0.51
C GLY A 171 -32.22 0.53 0.62
N SER A 172 -32.16 -0.77 0.85
CA SER A 172 -31.16 -1.42 1.70
C SER A 172 -29.79 -1.37 1.02
N SER A 173 -28.70 -1.26 1.79
CA SER A 173 -27.35 -1.50 1.26
C SER A 173 -27.26 -2.89 0.64
N GLY A 174 -26.87 -2.98 -0.62
CA GLY A 174 -26.75 -4.21 -1.41
C GLY A 174 -27.97 -4.57 -2.29
N GLU A 175 -29.04 -3.75 -2.28
CA GLU A 175 -30.26 -3.97 -3.07
C GLU A 175 -30.56 -2.81 -4.07
N GLU A 176 -29.50 -2.12 -4.53
CA GLU A 176 -29.58 -0.93 -5.38
C GLU A 176 -30.07 -1.21 -6.82
N VAL A 177 -30.31 -0.16 -7.62
CA VAL A 177 -30.86 -0.32 -8.99
C VAL A 177 -29.87 -1.02 -9.93
N GLU A 178 -28.58 -0.90 -9.67
CA GLU A 178 -27.50 -1.58 -10.38
C GLU A 178 -27.61 -3.11 -10.28
N LYS A 179 -28.27 -3.64 -9.23
CA LYS A 179 -28.55 -5.07 -9.08
C LYS A 179 -29.50 -5.61 -10.14
N SER A 180 -30.27 -4.75 -10.82
CA SER A 180 -31.12 -5.16 -11.93
C SER A 180 -30.36 -5.48 -13.23
N VAL A 181 -29.04 -5.29 -13.27
CA VAL A 181 -28.20 -5.49 -14.46
C VAL A 181 -26.80 -6.01 -14.13
N ASP A 182 -26.60 -6.62 -12.95
CA ASP A 182 -25.27 -7.11 -12.55
C ASP A 182 -24.93 -8.50 -13.11
N GLY A 183 -25.87 -9.13 -13.81
CA GLY A 183 -25.74 -10.39 -14.53
C GLY A 183 -25.97 -11.62 -13.67
N THR A 184 -26.55 -11.47 -12.47
CA THR A 184 -26.79 -12.59 -11.55
C THR A 184 -28.16 -12.50 -10.87
N SER A 185 -28.98 -13.53 -11.08
CA SER A 185 -30.26 -13.68 -10.38
C SER A 185 -30.12 -13.95 -8.87
N ALA A 186 -28.89 -14.05 -8.33
CA ALA A 186 -28.66 -14.17 -6.90
C ALA A 186 -28.80 -12.84 -6.12
N THR A 187 -28.71 -11.69 -6.82
CA THR A 187 -28.97 -10.35 -6.26
C THR A 187 -30.38 -9.88 -6.62
N LYS A 188 -30.81 -8.74 -6.08
CA LYS A 188 -32.06 -8.09 -6.48
C LYS A 188 -31.99 -6.59 -6.29
N TRP A 189 -32.66 -5.86 -7.17
CA TRP A 189 -33.08 -4.49 -6.91
C TRP A 189 -34.34 -4.54 -6.05
N CYS A 190 -34.33 -3.89 -4.89
CA CYS A 190 -35.46 -3.85 -3.95
C CYS A 190 -35.65 -2.44 -3.38
N VAL A 191 -36.86 -1.92 -3.44
CA VAL A 191 -37.16 -0.55 -2.98
C VAL A 191 -38.45 -0.49 -2.15
N THR A 192 -38.50 0.43 -1.21
CA THR A 192 -39.76 0.94 -0.63
C THR A 192 -40.25 2.09 -1.52
N PRO A 193 -41.31 1.90 -2.34
CA PRO A 193 -41.70 2.91 -3.31
C PRO A 193 -42.50 4.04 -2.67
N VAL A 194 -42.18 5.28 -3.06
CA VAL A 194 -42.88 6.51 -2.60
C VAL A 194 -44.09 6.87 -3.47
N SER A 195 -44.37 6.11 -4.53
CA SER A 195 -45.54 6.27 -5.39
C SER A 195 -45.93 4.95 -6.05
N SER A 196 -47.12 4.87 -6.65
CA SER A 196 -47.57 3.72 -7.45
C SER A 196 -46.86 3.56 -8.79
N ARG A 197 -45.97 4.50 -9.16
CA ARG A 197 -45.12 4.43 -10.36
C ARG A 197 -43.66 4.28 -9.94
N ILE A 198 -43.00 3.29 -10.52
CA ILE A 198 -41.58 3.02 -10.28
C ILE A 198 -40.89 3.01 -11.64
N GLU A 199 -39.91 3.87 -11.82
CA GLU A 199 -39.16 3.95 -13.07
C GLU A 199 -37.81 3.28 -12.94
N TRP A 200 -37.49 2.43 -13.89
CA TRP A 200 -36.13 1.99 -14.20
C TRP A 200 -35.74 2.62 -15.53
N GLN A 201 -34.55 3.23 -15.60
CA GLN A 201 -34.09 3.93 -16.79
C GLN A 201 -32.64 3.58 -17.11
N ALA A 202 -32.47 2.95 -18.27
CA ALA A 202 -31.19 2.80 -18.94
C ALA A 202 -30.81 4.10 -19.67
N THR A 203 -29.56 4.54 -19.51
CA THR A 203 -28.92 5.52 -20.40
C THR A 203 -27.73 4.83 -21.07
N LEU A 204 -27.74 4.81 -22.39
CA LEU A 204 -26.79 4.09 -23.21
C LEU A 204 -25.61 4.99 -23.60
N ALA A 205 -24.42 4.40 -23.75
CA ALA A 205 -23.23 5.10 -24.22
C ALA A 205 -23.31 5.45 -25.73
N ALA A 206 -24.06 4.66 -26.49
CA ALA A 206 -24.44 4.93 -27.86
C ALA A 206 -25.92 4.54 -28.08
N PRO A 207 -26.68 5.23 -28.96
CA PRO A 207 -28.04 4.83 -29.29
C PRO A 207 -28.09 3.41 -29.87
N ALA A 208 -28.88 2.53 -29.25
CA ALA A 208 -29.06 1.15 -29.72
C ALA A 208 -30.52 0.91 -30.13
N VAL A 209 -30.76 -0.01 -31.07
CA VAL A 209 -32.10 -0.50 -31.41
C VAL A 209 -32.39 -1.70 -30.49
N VAL A 210 -33.36 -1.56 -29.61
CA VAL A 210 -33.88 -2.65 -28.77
C VAL A 210 -35.24 -3.04 -29.32
N SER A 211 -35.44 -4.33 -29.64
CA SER A 211 -36.70 -4.93 -30.07
C SER A 211 -37.16 -6.08 -29.16
N ARG A 212 -36.38 -6.38 -28.12
CA ARG A 212 -36.66 -7.42 -27.13
C ARG A 212 -36.02 -7.05 -25.79
N TYR A 213 -36.63 -7.48 -24.70
CA TYR A 213 -36.07 -7.39 -23.35
C TYR A 213 -36.47 -8.61 -22.51
N THR A 214 -35.84 -8.76 -21.35
CA THR A 214 -36.23 -9.74 -20.34
C THR A 214 -36.41 -9.07 -18.99
N ILE A 215 -37.18 -9.71 -18.12
CA ILE A 215 -37.28 -9.38 -16.69
C ILE A 215 -37.23 -10.69 -15.89
N THR A 216 -36.48 -10.73 -14.79
CA THR A 216 -36.34 -11.89 -13.91
C THR A 216 -36.91 -11.59 -12.52
N SER A 217 -37.78 -12.46 -12.00
CA SER A 217 -38.30 -12.33 -10.63
C SER A 217 -37.21 -12.46 -9.57
N ALA A 218 -37.38 -11.78 -8.43
CA ALA A 218 -36.44 -11.89 -7.32
C ALA A 218 -36.56 -13.24 -6.56
N ASN A 219 -35.94 -13.33 -5.38
CA ASN A 219 -35.98 -14.50 -4.50
C ASN A 219 -37.05 -14.47 -3.38
N ASP A 220 -37.57 -13.29 -3.02
CA ASP A 220 -38.24 -13.05 -1.72
C ASP A 220 -39.79 -13.22 -1.72
N VAL A 221 -40.60 -12.17 -1.96
CA VAL A 221 -42.09 -12.25 -1.94
C VAL A 221 -42.76 -12.04 -3.32
N PRO A 222 -43.52 -12.99 -3.90
CA PRO A 222 -44.07 -12.88 -5.28
C PRO A 222 -45.04 -11.72 -5.53
N ALA A 223 -45.65 -11.16 -4.48
CA ALA A 223 -46.55 -10.00 -4.58
C ALA A 223 -45.82 -8.68 -4.93
N ARG A 224 -44.49 -8.63 -4.72
CA ARG A 224 -43.64 -7.46 -4.98
C ARG A 224 -43.06 -7.41 -6.40
N ASP A 225 -43.23 -8.49 -7.15
CA ASP A 225 -42.72 -8.61 -8.53
C ASP A 225 -43.67 -7.85 -9.50
N PRO A 226 -43.15 -7.22 -10.57
CA PRO A 226 -43.96 -6.44 -11.49
C PRO A 226 -45.00 -7.27 -12.25
N ARG A 227 -46.19 -6.69 -12.44
CA ARG A 227 -47.27 -7.25 -13.29
C ARG A 227 -47.66 -6.37 -14.47
N GLN A 228 -47.42 -5.07 -14.38
CA GLN A 228 -47.81 -4.08 -15.40
C GLN A 228 -46.68 -3.05 -15.58
N TRP A 229 -46.33 -2.77 -16.82
CA TRP A 229 -45.33 -1.75 -17.16
C TRP A 229 -45.42 -1.30 -18.62
N THR A 230 -44.76 -0.19 -18.92
CA THR A 230 -44.51 0.29 -20.29
C THR A 230 -43.02 0.45 -20.53
N LEU A 231 -42.54 0.10 -21.73
CA LEU A 231 -41.20 0.41 -22.22
C LEU A 231 -41.26 1.62 -23.15
N SER A 232 -40.38 2.59 -22.95
CA SER A 232 -40.25 3.76 -23.83
C SER A 232 -38.79 4.06 -24.19
N GLY A 233 -38.57 4.61 -25.38
CA GLY A 233 -37.26 5.09 -25.86
C GLY A 233 -37.19 6.61 -25.92
N SER A 234 -36.00 7.18 -25.72
CA SER A 234 -35.75 8.62 -25.84
C SER A 234 -34.31 8.92 -26.27
N ASN A 235 -34.10 10.05 -26.95
CA ASN A 235 -32.77 10.56 -27.32
C ASN A 235 -32.41 11.88 -26.61
N ASP A 236 -33.40 12.64 -26.13
CA ASP A 236 -33.24 13.91 -25.41
C ASP A 236 -33.42 13.76 -23.89
N GLY A 237 -34.16 12.74 -23.43
CA GLY A 237 -34.53 12.47 -22.03
C GLY A 237 -35.84 13.14 -21.61
N THR A 238 -36.41 13.97 -22.48
CA THR A 238 -37.64 14.74 -22.25
C THR A 238 -38.80 14.20 -23.08
N THR A 239 -38.54 13.87 -24.34
CA THR A 239 -39.50 13.27 -25.28
C THR A 239 -39.34 11.76 -25.27
N TRP A 240 -40.40 11.04 -24.91
CA TRP A 240 -40.39 9.58 -24.79
C TRP A 240 -41.39 8.96 -25.77
N VAL A 241 -40.90 8.06 -26.61
CA VAL A 241 -41.71 7.26 -27.54
C VAL A 241 -42.06 5.94 -26.86
N LEU A 242 -43.35 5.62 -26.75
CA LEU A 242 -43.81 4.32 -26.25
C LEU A 242 -43.44 3.22 -27.25
N LEU A 243 -42.82 2.14 -26.76
CA LEU A 243 -42.32 1.02 -27.58
C LEU A 243 -43.05 -0.29 -27.28
N ASP A 244 -43.38 -0.54 -26.01
CA ASP A 244 -44.10 -1.74 -25.56
C ASP A 244 -44.95 -1.44 -24.31
N SER A 245 -45.99 -2.24 -24.07
CA SER A 245 -46.91 -2.12 -22.95
C SER A 245 -47.41 -3.50 -22.52
N VAL A 246 -47.03 -3.94 -21.33
CA VAL A 246 -47.32 -5.29 -20.82
C VAL A 246 -48.25 -5.23 -19.61
N SER A 247 -49.22 -6.14 -19.58
CA SER A 247 -50.04 -6.44 -18.41
C SER A 247 -50.21 -7.95 -18.28
N LEU A 248 -49.65 -8.53 -17.24
CA LEU A 248 -49.73 -9.97 -16.94
C LEU A 248 -50.98 -10.28 -16.11
N ALA A 249 -51.65 -11.40 -16.40
CA ALA A 249 -52.79 -11.90 -15.62
C ALA A 249 -52.40 -12.40 -14.22
N ALA A 250 -51.15 -12.83 -14.05
CA ALA A 250 -50.54 -13.22 -12.78
C ALA A 250 -49.05 -12.83 -12.77
N SER A 251 -48.40 -12.86 -11.60
CA SER A 251 -46.95 -12.69 -11.47
C SER A 251 -46.16 -13.83 -12.13
N PHE A 252 -44.84 -13.81 -11.97
CA PHE A 252 -43.95 -14.92 -12.28
C PHE A 252 -44.39 -16.21 -11.56
N GLU A 253 -44.45 -17.33 -12.30
CA GLU A 253 -44.88 -18.64 -11.81
C GLU A 253 -43.82 -19.32 -10.93
N SER A 254 -42.59 -18.79 -10.89
CA SER A 254 -41.48 -19.28 -10.06
C SER A 254 -40.52 -18.15 -9.68
N ARG A 255 -39.68 -18.39 -8.67
CA ARG A 255 -38.61 -17.45 -8.29
C ARG A 255 -37.41 -17.57 -9.22
N LEU A 256 -36.67 -16.47 -9.39
CA LEU A 256 -35.56 -16.36 -10.33
C LEU A 256 -35.94 -16.73 -11.78
N GLN A 257 -37.23 -16.56 -12.12
CA GLN A 257 -37.77 -16.89 -13.43
C GLN A 257 -37.63 -15.71 -14.36
N THR A 258 -36.89 -15.89 -15.46
CA THR A 258 -36.79 -14.90 -16.54
C THR A 258 -37.96 -15.04 -17.52
N LYS A 259 -38.69 -13.96 -17.77
CA LYS A 259 -39.64 -13.83 -18.88
C LYS A 259 -39.06 -12.90 -19.96
N SER A 260 -39.37 -13.18 -21.22
CA SER A 260 -38.87 -12.43 -22.38
C SER A 260 -40.03 -11.80 -23.15
N PHE A 261 -39.84 -10.57 -23.60
CA PHE A 261 -40.86 -9.74 -24.24
C PHE A 261 -40.26 -9.15 -25.53
N SER A 262 -40.95 -9.30 -26.66
CA SER A 262 -40.48 -8.86 -27.98
C SER A 262 -41.52 -7.96 -28.64
N PHE A 263 -41.05 -6.90 -29.29
CA PHE A 263 -41.89 -5.83 -29.86
C PHE A 263 -41.26 -5.29 -31.15
N ALA A 264 -42.06 -4.66 -32.00
CA ALA A 264 -41.56 -4.09 -33.25
C ALA A 264 -40.88 -2.74 -33.01
N ASN A 265 -39.56 -2.67 -33.17
CA ASN A 265 -38.81 -1.42 -33.18
C ASN A 265 -37.61 -1.49 -34.13
N SER A 266 -37.41 -0.41 -34.89
CA SER A 266 -36.26 -0.20 -35.78
C SER A 266 -35.51 1.12 -35.49
N ALA A 267 -36.01 1.93 -34.55
CA ALA A 267 -35.40 3.19 -34.13
C ALA A 267 -34.41 2.97 -32.98
N SER A 268 -33.28 3.69 -33.02
CA SER A 268 -32.27 3.67 -31.97
C SER A 268 -32.48 4.80 -30.97
N TYR A 269 -32.28 4.49 -29.69
CA TYR A 269 -32.47 5.42 -28.58
C TYR A 269 -31.26 5.38 -27.63
N SER A 270 -30.80 6.55 -27.18
CA SER A 270 -29.75 6.69 -26.16
C SER A 270 -30.29 6.48 -24.74
N ARG A 271 -31.62 6.40 -24.55
CA ARG A 271 -32.25 6.09 -23.27
C ARG A 271 -33.44 5.16 -23.47
N TYR A 272 -33.59 4.22 -22.55
CA TYR A 272 -34.75 3.33 -22.45
C TYR A 272 -35.30 3.37 -21.04
N ARG A 273 -36.62 3.32 -20.88
CA ARG A 273 -37.29 3.40 -19.59
C ARG A 273 -38.41 2.39 -19.47
N LEU A 274 -38.36 1.58 -18.42
CA LEU A 274 -39.46 0.77 -17.94
C LEU A 274 -40.17 1.53 -16.82
N ALA A 275 -41.43 1.90 -17.04
CA ALA A 275 -42.28 2.49 -16.02
C ALA A 275 -43.25 1.43 -15.52
N PHE A 276 -42.98 0.91 -14.32
CA PHE A 276 -43.77 -0.12 -13.63
C PHE A 276 -44.93 0.51 -12.86
N THR A 277 -46.09 -0.15 -12.91
CA THR A 277 -47.23 0.12 -12.01
C THR A 277 -47.13 -0.81 -10.80
N HIS A 278 -47.08 -0.22 -9.61
CA HIS A 278 -46.95 -0.92 -8.34
C HIS A 278 -48.15 -0.66 -7.43
N ASP A 279 -48.62 -1.71 -6.76
CA ASP A 279 -49.68 -1.60 -5.75
C ASP A 279 -49.09 -1.09 -4.43
N THR A 280 -49.42 0.13 -4.05
CA THR A 280 -48.95 0.78 -2.81
C THR A 280 -49.42 0.09 -1.52
N ALA A 281 -50.37 -0.85 -1.58
CA ALA A 281 -50.68 -1.73 -0.45
C ALA A 281 -49.57 -2.79 -0.22
N THR A 282 -48.73 -3.07 -1.22
CA THR A 282 -47.55 -3.94 -1.09
C THR A 282 -46.33 -3.09 -0.72
N PRO A 283 -45.66 -3.34 0.42
CA PRO A 283 -44.70 -2.39 1.01
C PRO A 283 -43.37 -2.22 0.26
N HIS A 284 -43.05 -3.13 -0.66
CA HIS A 284 -41.83 -3.07 -1.46
C HIS A 284 -42.09 -3.51 -2.91
N PHE A 285 -41.24 -3.05 -3.81
CA PHE A 285 -41.12 -3.55 -5.18
C PHE A 285 -39.76 -4.24 -5.35
N GLN A 286 -39.68 -5.29 -6.16
CA GLN A 286 -38.44 -6.01 -6.41
C GLN A 286 -38.36 -6.64 -7.80
N LEU A 287 -37.13 -6.86 -8.28
CA LEU A 287 -36.79 -7.75 -9.38
C LEU A 287 -35.31 -8.13 -9.32
N SER A 288 -34.90 -9.23 -9.94
CA SER A 288 -33.49 -9.62 -10.01
C SER A 288 -32.77 -9.03 -11.22
N GLU A 289 -33.31 -9.16 -12.43
CA GLU A 289 -32.58 -8.78 -13.66
C GLU A 289 -33.50 -8.16 -14.70
N ILE A 290 -32.95 -7.26 -15.53
CA ILE A 290 -33.53 -6.67 -16.73
C ILE A 290 -32.46 -6.65 -17.82
N ALA A 291 -32.59 -7.46 -18.87
CA ALA A 291 -31.73 -7.34 -20.04
C ALA A 291 -32.47 -6.64 -21.19
N LEU A 292 -31.80 -5.73 -21.90
CA LEU A 292 -32.27 -5.19 -23.17
C LEU A 292 -31.46 -5.86 -24.30
N ASP A 293 -32.13 -6.35 -25.33
CA ASP A 293 -31.47 -7.10 -26.40
C ASP A 293 -30.48 -6.23 -27.19
N GLY A 294 -29.29 -6.76 -27.46
CA GLY A 294 -28.19 -6.00 -28.07
C GLY A 294 -27.53 -4.92 -27.18
N VAL A 295 -27.93 -4.81 -25.91
CA VAL A 295 -27.40 -3.81 -24.97
C VAL A 295 -26.70 -4.50 -23.80
N VAL A 296 -25.38 -4.43 -23.78
CA VAL A 296 -24.57 -4.87 -22.64
C VAL A 296 -24.52 -3.75 -21.61
N PHE A 297 -25.13 -3.95 -20.44
CA PHE A 297 -24.90 -3.07 -19.30
C PHE A 297 -23.50 -3.30 -18.75
N ALA A 298 -22.85 -2.22 -18.31
CA ALA A 298 -21.63 -2.36 -17.52
C ALA A 298 -22.06 -2.87 -16.13
N SER A 299 -22.14 -4.20 -16.01
CA SER A 299 -22.46 -4.87 -14.77
C SER A 299 -21.52 -4.42 -13.66
N ALA A 300 -22.02 -4.37 -12.43
CA ALA A 300 -21.18 -4.25 -11.24
C ALA A 300 -20.31 -5.51 -10.99
N SER A 301 -20.40 -6.51 -11.88
CA SER A 301 -19.50 -7.66 -11.90
C SER A 301 -18.10 -7.27 -12.36
N VAL A 302 -17.11 -8.02 -11.88
CA VAL A 302 -15.70 -7.70 -12.11
C VAL A 302 -15.35 -8.03 -13.57
N GLN A 303 -15.08 -7.01 -14.39
CA GLN A 303 -14.82 -7.16 -15.82
C GLN A 303 -13.66 -8.13 -16.10
N PRO A 304 -13.84 -9.09 -17.04
CA PRO A 304 -12.75 -9.97 -17.47
C PRO A 304 -11.55 -9.18 -17.99
N CYS A 305 -10.35 -9.60 -17.56
CA CYS A 305 -9.09 -8.95 -17.93
C CYS A 305 -8.38 -9.78 -18.99
N LEU A 306 -8.02 -9.16 -20.12
CA LEU A 306 -7.42 -9.81 -21.28
C LEU A 306 -6.00 -9.31 -21.52
N SER A 307 -5.05 -10.22 -21.74
CA SER A 307 -3.64 -9.90 -21.86
C SER A 307 -2.88 -10.92 -22.71
N SER A 308 -1.64 -10.58 -23.09
CA SER A 308 -0.70 -11.48 -23.73
C SER A 308 0.73 -11.11 -23.29
N PRO A 309 1.53 -12.06 -22.76
CA PRO A 309 2.96 -11.84 -22.55
C PRO A 309 3.75 -11.79 -23.88
N SER A 310 3.12 -12.15 -25.00
CA SER A 310 3.72 -12.15 -26.35
C SER A 310 3.53 -10.81 -27.09
N GLY A 311 2.95 -9.80 -26.44
CA GLY A 311 2.61 -8.49 -27.03
C GLY A 311 1.12 -8.37 -27.38
N HIS A 312 0.59 -7.16 -27.39
CA HIS A 312 -0.86 -6.93 -27.48
C HIS A 312 -1.34 -6.35 -28.81
N GLY A 313 -0.43 -6.00 -29.71
CA GLY A 313 -0.75 -5.42 -31.01
C GLY A 313 -1.00 -3.91 -30.98
N GLY A 314 -0.77 -3.26 -32.12
CA GLY A 314 -0.94 -1.81 -32.29
C GLY A 314 0.00 -0.95 -31.43
N GLU A 315 1.16 -1.48 -31.03
CA GLU A 315 2.10 -0.81 -30.11
C GLU A 315 2.98 0.23 -30.83
N ASP A 316 3.34 0.02 -32.10
CA ASP A 316 4.17 0.94 -32.88
C ASP A 316 3.54 1.53 -34.16
N ASN A 317 2.43 1.01 -34.73
CA ASN A 317 1.78 1.68 -35.87
C ASN A 317 0.30 1.35 -36.23
N VAL A 318 -0.38 2.41 -36.68
CA VAL A 318 -1.62 2.56 -37.50
C VAL A 318 -3.02 2.11 -37.01
N SER A 319 -3.30 0.87 -36.57
CA SER A 319 -4.70 0.38 -36.52
C SER A 319 -5.31 0.14 -35.12
N ALA A 320 -6.35 0.92 -34.79
CA ALA A 320 -7.21 0.68 -33.62
C ALA A 320 -8.09 -0.59 -33.73
N ASN A 321 -8.07 -1.27 -34.88
CA ASN A 321 -8.78 -2.52 -35.14
C ASN A 321 -7.86 -3.75 -35.08
N GLU A 322 -6.61 -3.61 -34.62
CA GLU A 322 -5.59 -4.67 -34.60
C GLU A 322 -5.05 -5.07 -33.20
N ASP A 323 -5.68 -4.59 -32.12
CA ASP A 323 -5.27 -4.86 -30.73
C ASP A 323 -5.91 -6.12 -30.11
N ILE A 324 -5.39 -6.59 -28.97
CA ILE A 324 -5.89 -7.83 -28.34
C ILE A 324 -7.37 -7.80 -27.95
N SER A 325 -7.98 -6.64 -27.65
CA SER A 325 -9.42 -6.58 -27.33
C SER A 325 -10.31 -7.03 -28.48
N ARG A 326 -9.81 -6.97 -29.71
CA ARG A 326 -10.50 -7.42 -30.93
C ARG A 326 -10.69 -8.91 -30.99
N SER A 327 -9.78 -9.67 -30.38
CA SER A 327 -9.91 -11.13 -30.27
C SER A 327 -11.12 -11.62 -29.48
N VAL A 328 -11.96 -10.74 -28.92
CA VAL A 328 -13.22 -11.08 -28.24
C VAL A 328 -14.38 -10.13 -28.56
N ASP A 329 -14.21 -9.16 -29.48
CA ASP A 329 -15.21 -8.11 -29.70
C ASP A 329 -16.42 -8.55 -30.56
N GLY A 330 -16.48 -9.83 -30.92
CA GLY A 330 -17.56 -10.44 -31.69
C GLY A 330 -17.53 -10.11 -33.19
N ARG A 331 -16.53 -9.36 -33.66
CA ARG A 331 -16.44 -8.91 -35.05
C ARG A 331 -15.47 -9.75 -35.87
N VAL A 332 -15.67 -9.72 -37.19
CA VAL A 332 -14.81 -10.40 -38.18
C VAL A 332 -14.03 -9.43 -39.06
N ASP A 333 -14.31 -8.12 -38.95
CA ASP A 333 -13.59 -7.04 -39.64
C ASP A 333 -12.50 -6.38 -38.77
N THR A 334 -12.36 -6.83 -37.52
CA THR A 334 -11.27 -6.51 -36.59
C THR A 334 -10.41 -7.78 -36.36
N LYS A 335 -9.23 -7.63 -35.75
CA LYS A 335 -8.38 -8.76 -35.37
C LYS A 335 -7.45 -8.37 -34.22
N TRP A 336 -6.90 -9.35 -33.52
CA TRP A 336 -5.65 -9.15 -32.80
C TRP A 336 -4.50 -9.47 -33.76
N CYS A 337 -3.53 -8.56 -33.91
CA CYS A 337 -2.33 -8.78 -34.71
C CYS A 337 -1.08 -8.36 -33.92
N VAL A 338 -0.12 -9.27 -33.75
CA VAL A 338 1.07 -9.05 -32.92
C VAL A 338 2.34 -9.43 -33.67
N GLU A 339 3.32 -8.53 -33.69
CA GLU A 339 4.69 -8.83 -34.10
C GLU A 339 5.42 -9.49 -32.94
N THR A 340 5.95 -10.69 -33.16
CA THR A 340 6.83 -11.35 -32.18
C THR A 340 7.76 -12.34 -32.88
N ARG A 341 8.92 -12.58 -32.26
CA ARG A 341 9.92 -13.55 -32.73
C ARG A 341 9.77 -14.90 -32.04
N ASP A 342 9.10 -14.97 -30.90
CA ASP A 342 8.93 -16.18 -30.09
C ASP A 342 8.17 -17.27 -30.85
N ALA A 343 8.51 -18.55 -30.66
CA ALA A 343 7.82 -19.65 -31.35
C ALA A 343 6.36 -19.84 -30.88
N GLU A 344 6.03 -19.34 -29.68
CA GLU A 344 4.70 -19.43 -29.07
C GLU A 344 4.08 -18.05 -28.87
N VAL A 345 2.78 -17.95 -29.13
CA VAL A 345 1.97 -16.75 -28.88
C VAL A 345 0.89 -17.09 -27.86
N VAL A 346 0.88 -16.36 -26.74
CA VAL A 346 -0.01 -16.67 -25.61
C VAL A 346 -1.14 -15.65 -25.52
N TRP A 347 -2.38 -16.11 -25.58
CA TRP A 347 -3.56 -15.31 -25.25
C TRP A 347 -4.03 -15.68 -23.84
N LEU A 348 -4.26 -14.70 -22.95
CA LEU A 348 -4.57 -14.94 -21.54
C LEU A 348 -5.78 -14.13 -21.07
N LEU A 349 -6.84 -14.84 -20.68
CA LEU A 349 -8.06 -14.30 -20.08
C LEU A 349 -8.12 -14.64 -18.59
N ASP A 350 -8.16 -13.63 -17.72
CA ASP A 350 -8.68 -13.75 -16.35
C ASP A 350 -10.17 -13.44 -16.38
N ASN A 351 -11.02 -14.47 -16.35
CA ASN A 351 -12.47 -14.32 -16.35
C ASN A 351 -13.02 -13.76 -15.01
N ARG A 352 -12.16 -13.55 -14.00
CA ARG A 352 -12.46 -13.08 -12.63
C ARG A 352 -13.29 -14.06 -11.80
N THR A 353 -14.28 -14.71 -12.39
CA THR A 353 -15.08 -15.79 -11.80
C THR A 353 -14.75 -17.14 -12.46
N PRO A 354 -14.75 -18.26 -11.71
CA PRO A 354 -14.59 -19.59 -12.31
C PRO A 354 -15.79 -19.99 -13.17
N VAL A 355 -15.54 -20.45 -14.40
CA VAL A 355 -16.56 -20.92 -15.35
C VAL A 355 -16.13 -22.24 -15.99
N VAL A 356 -17.09 -23.09 -16.37
CA VAL A 356 -16.80 -24.31 -17.15
C VAL A 356 -16.73 -23.92 -18.62
N VAL A 357 -15.63 -24.26 -19.29
CA VAL A 357 -15.47 -24.12 -20.75
C VAL A 357 -15.24 -25.52 -21.34
N ASN A 358 -16.07 -25.91 -22.31
CA ASN A 358 -16.02 -27.22 -22.97
C ASN A 358 -16.09 -27.14 -24.52
N ALA A 359 -16.16 -25.93 -25.07
CA ALA A 359 -15.97 -25.67 -26.48
C ALA A 359 -15.27 -24.33 -26.69
N CYS A 360 -14.65 -24.17 -27.85
CA CYS A 360 -14.18 -22.88 -28.33
C CYS A 360 -14.46 -22.71 -29.82
N ALA A 361 -14.40 -21.48 -30.31
CA ALA A 361 -14.36 -21.17 -31.73
C ALA A 361 -13.24 -20.17 -32.01
N LEU A 362 -12.56 -20.34 -33.14
CA LEU A 362 -11.55 -19.42 -33.63
C LEU A 362 -11.98 -18.90 -35.00
N THR A 363 -11.82 -17.59 -35.22
CA THR A 363 -12.14 -16.95 -36.50
C THR A 363 -10.86 -16.46 -37.17
N SER A 364 -10.67 -16.84 -38.42
CA SER A 364 -9.53 -16.39 -39.22
C SER A 364 -9.64 -14.89 -39.55
N ALA A 365 -8.51 -14.19 -39.64
CA ALA A 365 -8.48 -12.74 -39.93
C ALA A 365 -8.96 -12.39 -41.38
N GLY A 366 -8.85 -11.13 -41.79
CA GLY A 366 -9.20 -10.69 -43.14
C GLY A 366 -8.10 -10.86 -44.22
N ASP A 367 -6.83 -10.89 -43.83
CA ASP A 367 -5.65 -10.78 -44.72
C ASP A 367 -4.77 -12.06 -44.84
N VAL A 368 -3.60 -12.11 -44.19
CA VAL A 368 -2.50 -13.07 -44.50
C VAL A 368 -2.70 -14.46 -43.88
N PRO A 369 -2.96 -15.53 -44.68
CA PRO A 369 -3.32 -16.84 -44.12
C PRO A 369 -2.26 -17.48 -43.22
N ALA A 370 -0.98 -17.34 -43.57
CA ALA A 370 0.13 -17.95 -42.82
C ALA A 370 0.28 -17.43 -41.37
N ARG A 371 -0.35 -16.29 -41.04
CA ARG A 371 -0.35 -15.70 -39.70
C ARG A 371 -1.48 -16.23 -38.80
N ASP A 372 -2.48 -16.92 -39.36
CA ASP A 372 -3.62 -17.46 -38.62
C ASP A 372 -3.21 -18.61 -37.66
N PRO A 373 -4.03 -18.97 -36.66
CA PRO A 373 -3.77 -20.11 -35.78
C PRO A 373 -3.76 -21.45 -36.55
N GLN A 374 -2.65 -22.19 -36.49
CA GLN A 374 -2.53 -23.51 -37.13
C GLN A 374 -2.42 -24.66 -36.12
N SER A 375 -1.83 -24.42 -34.95
CA SER A 375 -1.71 -25.40 -33.86
C SER A 375 -1.73 -24.69 -32.51
N TRP A 376 -2.36 -25.29 -31.50
CA TRP A 376 -2.48 -24.70 -30.17
C TRP A 376 -2.77 -25.71 -29.06
N GLN A 377 -2.51 -25.28 -27.83
CA GLN A 377 -3.12 -25.84 -26.62
C GLN A 377 -4.04 -24.80 -25.97
N LEU A 378 -5.27 -25.19 -25.62
CA LEU A 378 -6.14 -24.43 -24.73
C LEU A 378 -5.99 -24.99 -23.31
N GLN A 379 -5.72 -24.13 -22.34
CA GLN A 379 -5.49 -24.52 -20.95
C GLN A 379 -6.37 -23.69 -19.99
N GLY A 380 -6.83 -24.33 -18.92
CA GLY A 380 -7.55 -23.69 -17.81
C GLY A 380 -6.72 -23.72 -16.53
N SER A 381 -6.91 -22.72 -15.67
CA SER A 381 -6.29 -22.65 -14.35
C SER A 381 -7.22 -22.01 -13.31
N ALA A 382 -7.17 -22.52 -12.09
CA ALA A 382 -7.87 -21.92 -10.95
C ALA A 382 -7.07 -20.75 -10.34
N ASP A 383 -5.76 -20.67 -10.58
CA ASP A 383 -4.85 -19.76 -9.89
C ASP A 383 -3.87 -18.97 -10.77
N GLY A 384 -3.81 -19.24 -12.07
CA GLY A 384 -2.89 -18.59 -13.02
C GLY A 384 -1.47 -19.17 -13.01
N ILE A 385 -1.18 -20.13 -12.13
CA ILE A 385 0.15 -20.74 -11.95
C ILE A 385 0.15 -22.19 -12.45
N VAL A 386 -0.79 -23.00 -11.97
CA VAL A 386 -0.92 -24.40 -12.35
C VAL A 386 -1.96 -24.52 -13.47
N TRP A 387 -1.52 -25.00 -14.64
CA TRP A 387 -2.32 -25.03 -15.86
C TRP A 387 -2.67 -26.45 -16.28
N THR A 388 -3.96 -26.69 -16.52
CA THR A 388 -4.50 -27.96 -17.03
C THR A 388 -4.83 -27.80 -18.51
N THR A 389 -4.25 -28.63 -19.38
CA THR A 389 -4.63 -28.66 -20.81
C THR A 389 -6.05 -29.22 -20.97
N LEU A 390 -6.91 -28.45 -21.63
CA LEU A 390 -8.31 -28.79 -21.91
C LEU A 390 -8.50 -29.32 -23.34
N ASP A 391 -7.72 -28.79 -24.28
CA ASP A 391 -7.77 -29.16 -25.70
C ASP A 391 -6.41 -28.93 -26.36
N THR A 392 -6.08 -29.75 -27.37
CA THR A 392 -4.86 -29.62 -28.19
C THR A 392 -5.21 -29.89 -29.64
N ARG A 393 -4.85 -28.99 -30.55
CA ARG A 393 -5.18 -29.09 -31.99
C ARG A 393 -3.97 -28.79 -32.85
N ASN A 394 -3.94 -29.43 -34.02
CA ASN A 394 -3.11 -29.07 -35.15
C ASN A 394 -3.97 -29.23 -36.41
N LEU A 395 -4.05 -28.19 -37.23
CA LEU A 395 -4.86 -28.14 -38.45
C LEU A 395 -4.11 -28.61 -39.70
N GLY A 396 -2.78 -28.74 -39.63
CA GLY A 396 -1.93 -29.07 -40.79
C GLY A 396 -1.78 -27.94 -41.82
N GLY A 397 -2.31 -26.75 -41.54
CA GLY A 397 -2.26 -25.57 -42.41
C GLY A 397 -3.19 -24.45 -41.91
N PRO A 398 -3.22 -23.30 -42.61
CA PRO A 398 -4.10 -22.17 -42.28
C PRO A 398 -5.57 -22.46 -42.60
N PHE A 399 -6.45 -21.52 -42.23
CA PHE A 399 -7.87 -21.60 -42.52
C PHE A 399 -8.14 -21.56 -44.04
N ALA A 400 -9.11 -22.34 -44.51
CA ALA A 400 -9.40 -22.50 -45.93
C ALA A 400 -10.07 -21.26 -46.56
N GLN A 401 -10.70 -20.42 -45.74
CA GLN A 401 -11.31 -19.16 -46.12
C GLN A 401 -10.91 -18.05 -45.12
N ARG A 402 -11.01 -16.78 -45.53
CA ARG A 402 -10.81 -15.63 -44.64
C ARG A 402 -12.13 -15.29 -43.93
N ASN A 403 -12.05 -14.71 -42.73
CA ASN A 403 -13.18 -14.50 -41.83
C ASN A 403 -13.94 -15.82 -41.51
N GLN A 404 -13.25 -16.96 -41.60
CA GLN A 404 -13.82 -18.29 -41.39
C GLN A 404 -13.85 -18.61 -39.90
N VAL A 405 -15.05 -18.81 -39.35
CA VAL A 405 -15.24 -19.38 -38.01
C VAL A 405 -15.04 -20.89 -38.06
N ARG A 406 -14.33 -21.46 -37.08
CA ARG A 406 -14.26 -22.90 -36.83
C ARG A 406 -14.50 -23.20 -35.36
N ASP A 407 -15.46 -24.08 -35.09
CA ASP A 407 -15.81 -24.55 -33.76
C ASP A 407 -15.07 -25.85 -33.39
N PHE A 408 -14.69 -25.97 -32.12
CA PHE A 408 -13.98 -27.11 -31.54
C PHE A 408 -14.60 -27.46 -30.19
N ALA A 409 -15.18 -28.65 -30.07
CA ALA A 409 -15.70 -29.18 -28.80
C ALA A 409 -14.68 -30.14 -28.16
N PHE A 410 -14.68 -30.19 -26.82
CA PHE A 410 -13.82 -31.04 -26.00
C PHE A 410 -14.50 -31.39 -24.67
N SER A 411 -13.95 -32.34 -23.91
CA SER A 411 -14.53 -32.74 -22.63
C SER A 411 -13.90 -31.96 -21.48
N ASN A 412 -14.70 -31.15 -20.79
CA ASN A 412 -14.33 -30.55 -19.51
C ASN A 412 -15.58 -30.31 -18.65
N GLY A 413 -15.52 -30.68 -17.37
CA GLY A 413 -16.53 -30.38 -16.36
C GLY A 413 -16.01 -29.51 -15.21
N THR A 414 -14.73 -29.13 -15.21
CA THR A 414 -14.10 -28.33 -14.16
C THR A 414 -14.21 -26.85 -14.49
N ALA A 415 -14.63 -26.06 -13.50
CA ALA A 415 -14.66 -24.61 -13.60
C ALA A 415 -13.26 -24.03 -13.35
N PHE A 416 -12.81 -23.15 -14.25
CA PHE A 416 -11.53 -22.45 -14.16
C PHE A 416 -11.76 -20.94 -14.26
N ARG A 417 -10.91 -20.15 -13.61
CA ARG A 417 -10.97 -18.68 -13.64
C ARG A 417 -10.12 -18.11 -14.77
N TYR A 418 -8.93 -18.69 -14.96
CA TYR A 418 -7.99 -18.26 -15.98
C TYR A 418 -8.03 -19.23 -17.14
N PHE A 419 -8.00 -18.70 -18.36
CA PHE A 419 -7.88 -19.47 -19.60
C PHE A 419 -6.75 -18.91 -20.43
N ARG A 420 -5.98 -19.79 -21.07
CA ARG A 420 -5.00 -19.37 -22.07
C ARG A 420 -4.98 -20.26 -23.29
N PHE A 421 -4.82 -19.66 -24.45
CA PHE A 421 -4.31 -20.35 -25.62
C PHE A 421 -2.80 -20.17 -25.67
N VAL A 422 -2.08 -21.26 -25.96
CA VAL A 422 -0.68 -21.23 -26.38
C VAL A 422 -0.67 -21.66 -27.84
N PHE A 423 -0.55 -20.70 -28.75
CA PHE A 423 -0.50 -20.93 -30.19
C PHE A 423 0.95 -21.17 -30.63
N ALA A 424 1.21 -22.19 -31.43
CA ALA A 424 2.47 -22.30 -32.16
C ALA A 424 2.39 -21.42 -33.42
N ARG A 425 3.28 -20.43 -33.55
CA ARG A 425 3.32 -19.57 -34.74
C ARG A 425 4.18 -20.19 -35.85
N ASP A 426 3.86 -19.86 -37.10
CA ASP A 426 4.81 -20.04 -38.18
C ASP A 426 5.95 -19.02 -38.01
N VAL A 427 7.16 -19.52 -37.70
CA VAL A 427 8.33 -18.68 -37.46
C VAL A 427 8.87 -18.01 -38.73
N ALA A 428 8.41 -18.42 -39.92
CA ALA A 428 8.78 -17.83 -41.21
C ALA A 428 8.06 -16.50 -41.53
N VAL A 429 6.92 -16.22 -40.89
CA VAL A 429 6.28 -14.89 -40.94
C VAL A 429 6.71 -14.04 -39.74
N SER A 430 6.52 -12.72 -39.76
CA SER A 430 6.88 -11.85 -38.63
C SER A 430 5.78 -11.63 -37.59
N HIS A 431 4.52 -12.00 -37.91
CA HIS A 431 3.36 -11.67 -37.10
C HIS A 431 2.45 -12.88 -36.89
N PHE A 432 1.71 -12.90 -35.78
CA PHE A 432 0.55 -13.76 -35.54
C PHE A 432 -0.74 -12.94 -35.62
N GLN A 433 -1.86 -13.56 -36.00
CA GLN A 433 -3.17 -12.91 -35.97
C GLN A 433 -4.35 -13.85 -35.79
N VAL A 434 -5.46 -13.30 -35.29
CA VAL A 434 -6.76 -13.99 -35.16
C VAL A 434 -7.86 -12.93 -35.12
N ALA A 435 -9.00 -13.15 -35.80
CA ALA A 435 -10.13 -12.21 -35.75
C ALA A 435 -10.81 -12.24 -34.39
N ASN A 436 -11.39 -13.40 -34.03
CA ASN A 436 -12.17 -13.60 -32.81
C ASN A 436 -11.87 -14.96 -32.17
N ILE A 437 -11.90 -15.02 -30.84
CA ILE A 437 -11.71 -16.19 -29.98
C ILE A 437 -12.91 -16.27 -29.04
N VAL A 438 -13.72 -17.30 -29.23
CA VAL A 438 -14.89 -17.55 -28.38
C VAL A 438 -14.64 -18.79 -27.52
N LEU A 439 -14.76 -18.67 -26.20
CA LEU A 439 -14.87 -19.78 -25.26
C LEU A 439 -16.35 -19.99 -24.93
N ARG A 440 -16.80 -21.25 -24.84
CA ARG A 440 -18.20 -21.58 -24.53
C ARG A 440 -18.31 -22.70 -23.50
N GLY A 441 -19.40 -22.69 -22.75
CA GLY A 441 -19.79 -23.76 -21.84
C GLY A 441 -21.22 -23.58 -21.31
N PRO A 442 -21.65 -24.42 -20.36
CA PRO A 442 -23.00 -24.35 -19.80
C PRO A 442 -23.28 -22.97 -19.17
N GLY A 443 -24.15 -22.19 -19.82
CA GLY A 443 -24.49 -20.82 -19.37
C GLY A 443 -23.39 -19.77 -19.58
N TYR A 444 -22.34 -20.05 -20.34
CA TYR A 444 -21.20 -19.15 -20.53
C TYR A 444 -20.77 -19.04 -22.00
N THR A 445 -20.46 -17.81 -22.43
CA THR A 445 -19.80 -17.49 -23.70
C THR A 445 -18.86 -16.30 -23.51
N SER A 446 -17.72 -16.27 -24.20
CA SER A 446 -16.82 -15.11 -24.23
C SER A 446 -17.00 -14.20 -25.44
N ASP A 447 -17.98 -14.48 -26.29
CA ASP A 447 -18.25 -13.70 -27.51
C ASP A 447 -18.85 -12.33 -27.16
N GLY A 448 -18.22 -11.24 -27.60
CA GLY A 448 -18.68 -9.88 -27.36
C GLY A 448 -18.52 -9.36 -25.92
N LEU A 449 -17.61 -9.93 -25.12
CA LEU A 449 -17.35 -9.46 -23.76
C LEU A 449 -16.72 -8.04 -23.73
N ASP A 450 -17.22 -7.17 -22.85
CA ASP A 450 -16.58 -5.88 -22.52
C ASP A 450 -15.35 -6.14 -21.61
N VAL A 451 -14.22 -6.50 -22.23
CA VAL A 451 -12.97 -6.82 -21.54
C VAL A 451 -12.09 -5.61 -21.25
N LEU A 452 -11.30 -5.72 -20.19
CA LEU A 452 -10.17 -4.85 -19.91
C LEU A 452 -8.91 -5.42 -20.55
N ALA A 453 -8.55 -4.91 -21.73
CA ALA A 453 -7.34 -5.31 -22.42
C ALA A 453 -6.11 -4.60 -21.85
N ASN A 454 -5.02 -5.35 -21.65
CA ASN A 454 -3.72 -4.85 -21.22
C ASN A 454 -3.79 -4.09 -19.89
N TYR A 455 -4.69 -4.47 -18.98
CA TYR A 455 -4.78 -3.80 -17.71
C TYR A 455 -3.49 -4.05 -16.91
N GLU A 456 -2.85 -2.96 -16.51
CA GLU A 456 -1.79 -2.95 -15.53
C GLU A 456 -2.03 -1.82 -14.53
N ARG A 457 -1.94 -2.13 -13.23
CA ARG A 457 -1.63 -1.14 -12.19
C ARG A 457 -0.29 -1.48 -11.56
N SER A 458 0.53 -0.48 -11.28
CA SER A 458 1.86 -0.67 -10.72
C SER A 458 2.24 0.42 -9.72
N LEU A 459 3.12 0.07 -8.79
CA LEU A 459 3.76 0.99 -7.85
C LEU A 459 5.28 0.92 -8.08
N ASP A 460 5.85 2.02 -8.55
CA ASP A 460 7.30 2.19 -8.66
C ASP A 460 7.85 2.53 -7.27
N LEU A 461 8.52 1.57 -6.63
CA LEU A 461 9.01 1.69 -5.25
C LEU A 461 10.13 2.73 -5.11
N ARG A 462 10.83 3.05 -6.21
CA ARG A 462 11.90 4.05 -6.22
C ARG A 462 11.34 5.46 -6.38
N ARG A 463 10.33 5.64 -7.23
CA ARG A 463 9.70 6.93 -7.49
C ARG A 463 8.58 7.28 -6.52
N GLY A 464 7.97 6.28 -5.88
CA GLY A 464 6.76 6.45 -5.07
C GLY A 464 5.58 6.96 -5.91
N VAL A 465 5.47 6.45 -7.14
CA VAL A 465 4.43 6.80 -8.11
C VAL A 465 3.66 5.53 -8.47
N HIS A 466 2.35 5.61 -8.37
CA HIS A 466 1.44 4.59 -8.85
C HIS A 466 1.00 4.90 -10.28
N GLY A 467 1.15 3.95 -11.19
CA GLY A 467 0.72 4.03 -12.58
C GLY A 467 -0.44 3.08 -12.87
N VAL A 468 -1.33 3.45 -13.79
CA VAL A 468 -2.35 2.55 -14.35
C VAL A 468 -2.40 2.73 -15.87
N GLY A 469 -2.47 1.65 -16.62
CA GLY A 469 -2.75 1.65 -18.04
C GLY A 469 -3.73 0.54 -18.40
N PHE A 470 -4.66 0.80 -19.31
CA PHE A 470 -5.54 -0.23 -19.89
C PHE A 470 -6.15 0.26 -21.21
N ARG A 471 -6.72 -0.69 -21.95
CA ARG A 471 -7.66 -0.43 -23.04
C ARG A 471 -9.04 -0.99 -22.67
N ARG A 472 -10.09 -0.22 -22.97
CA ARG A 472 -11.49 -0.67 -22.91
C ARG A 472 -12.18 -0.23 -24.19
N GLN A 473 -12.87 -1.15 -24.88
CA GLN A 473 -13.49 -0.89 -26.19
C GLN A 473 -12.49 -0.30 -27.22
N GLY A 474 -11.23 -0.74 -27.17
CA GLY A 474 -10.11 -0.24 -27.98
C GLY A 474 -9.51 1.12 -27.56
N GLN A 475 -10.17 1.88 -26.67
CA GLN A 475 -9.67 3.18 -26.22
C GLN A 475 -8.63 3.04 -25.10
N ARG A 476 -7.46 3.67 -25.26
CA ARG A 476 -6.40 3.68 -24.24
C ARG A 476 -6.70 4.73 -23.16
N GLN A 477 -6.60 4.31 -21.90
CA GLN A 477 -6.63 5.20 -20.75
C GLN A 477 -5.37 5.01 -19.91
N ALA A 478 -4.94 6.09 -19.26
CA ALA A 478 -3.80 6.08 -18.35
C ALA A 478 -4.15 6.86 -17.07
N ARG A 479 -3.51 6.47 -15.96
CA ARG A 479 -3.65 7.16 -14.66
C ARG A 479 -2.31 7.21 -13.94
N LEU A 480 -2.16 8.24 -13.12
CA LEU A 480 -0.97 8.45 -12.30
C LEU A 480 -1.39 8.97 -10.93
N ALA A 481 -0.79 8.46 -9.86
CA ALA A 481 -1.03 8.96 -8.50
C ALA A 481 0.21 8.91 -7.61
N PHE A 482 0.36 9.87 -6.71
CA PHE A 482 1.45 9.94 -5.73
C PHE A 482 1.07 10.84 -4.55
N ALA A 483 1.80 10.73 -3.45
CA ALA A 483 1.65 11.60 -2.28
C ALA A 483 2.92 12.46 -2.12
N SER A 484 2.84 13.74 -2.49
CA SER A 484 3.95 14.68 -2.40
C SER A 484 4.12 15.13 -0.95
N ARG A 485 5.33 15.00 -0.39
CA ARG A 485 5.68 15.61 0.90
C ARG A 485 6.03 17.09 0.74
N ILE A 486 6.69 17.49 -0.33
CA ILE A 486 7.15 18.87 -0.52
C ILE A 486 6.01 19.85 -0.89
N ASP A 487 4.86 19.32 -1.31
CA ASP A 487 3.61 20.09 -1.52
C ASP A 487 2.50 19.69 -0.52
N ASP A 488 2.75 18.69 0.34
CA ASP A 488 1.84 18.18 1.37
C ASP A 488 0.44 17.77 0.87
N VAL A 489 0.38 17.13 -0.31
CA VAL A 489 -0.87 16.72 -0.98
C VAL A 489 -0.78 15.31 -1.55
N VAL A 490 -1.93 14.63 -1.69
CA VAL A 490 -2.14 13.51 -2.60
C VAL A 490 -2.57 14.05 -3.97
N VAL A 491 -1.96 13.53 -5.03
CA VAL A 491 -2.24 13.89 -6.42
C VAL A 491 -2.73 12.66 -7.16
N CYS A 492 -3.84 12.78 -7.89
CA CYS A 492 -4.31 11.78 -8.85
C CYS A 492 -4.55 12.45 -10.21
N PHE A 493 -4.16 11.79 -11.30
CA PHE A 493 -4.39 12.25 -12.66
C PHE A 493 -4.98 11.12 -13.51
N TYR A 494 -5.96 11.48 -14.34
CA TYR A 494 -6.64 10.60 -15.28
C TYR A 494 -6.50 11.17 -16.69
N GLU A 495 -6.18 10.32 -17.67
CA GLU A 495 -5.95 10.68 -19.08
C GLU A 495 -6.70 9.69 -20.01
N ALA A 496 -7.39 10.22 -21.02
CA ALA A 496 -7.92 9.44 -22.14
C ALA A 496 -7.27 9.91 -23.45
N THR A 497 -6.89 8.97 -24.32
CA THR A 497 -6.29 9.33 -25.63
C THR A 497 -7.30 9.90 -26.63
N GLN A 498 -8.59 9.62 -26.44
CA GLN A 498 -9.67 10.20 -27.23
C GLN A 498 -10.04 11.59 -26.68
N ALA A 499 -10.12 12.58 -27.56
CA ALA A 499 -10.60 13.91 -27.21
C ALA A 499 -12.02 13.83 -26.63
N GLY A 500 -12.22 14.42 -25.45
CA GLY A 500 -13.46 14.35 -24.69
C GLY A 500 -13.75 13.01 -24.00
N GLY A 501 -12.78 12.09 -23.94
CA GLY A 501 -12.97 10.72 -23.46
C GLY A 501 -13.30 10.55 -21.97
N LEU A 502 -13.27 11.61 -21.16
CA LEU A 502 -13.59 11.57 -19.73
C LEU A 502 -14.85 12.39 -19.40
N SER A 503 -15.91 11.70 -18.99
CA SER A 503 -17.10 12.27 -18.34
C SER A 503 -17.45 11.45 -17.10
N GLY A 504 -18.13 12.04 -16.11
CA GLY A 504 -18.46 11.33 -14.88
C GLY A 504 -18.71 12.22 -13.66
N ARG A 505 -18.52 11.64 -12.46
CA ARG A 505 -18.67 12.34 -11.17
C ARG A 505 -17.53 12.07 -10.20
N ILE A 506 -17.36 13.00 -9.28
CA ILE A 506 -16.40 12.97 -8.19
C ILE A 506 -17.16 13.19 -6.89
N ALA A 507 -16.96 12.32 -5.91
CA ALA A 507 -17.54 12.44 -4.58
C ALA A 507 -16.48 12.21 -3.49
N LEU A 508 -16.70 12.82 -2.33
CA LEU A 508 -15.99 12.50 -1.09
C LEU A 508 -16.98 11.83 -0.12
N THR A 509 -16.49 10.90 0.70
CA THR A 509 -17.22 10.36 1.85
C THR A 509 -16.39 10.53 3.12
N SER A 510 -17.06 10.70 4.27
CA SER A 510 -16.38 10.71 5.56
C SER A 510 -16.35 9.31 6.16
N GLY A 511 -15.26 8.97 6.84
CA GLY A 511 -15.22 7.84 7.77
C GLY A 511 -15.89 8.14 9.12
N GLN A 512 -16.30 9.39 9.37
CA GLN A 512 -16.83 9.84 10.66
C GLN A 512 -18.32 10.21 10.58
N SER A 513 -19.09 9.84 11.60
CA SER A 513 -20.53 10.13 11.69
C SER A 513 -20.87 11.61 11.81
N SER A 514 -19.94 12.41 12.34
CA SER A 514 -20.02 13.88 12.39
C SER A 514 -19.49 14.57 11.13
N GLY A 515 -19.13 13.80 10.09
CA GLY A 515 -18.60 14.32 8.83
C GLY A 515 -19.67 15.03 7.99
N SER A 516 -19.34 16.23 7.50
CA SER A 516 -20.16 17.00 6.56
C SER A 516 -19.36 17.34 5.30
N ILE A 517 -19.99 17.21 4.13
CA ILE A 517 -19.37 17.50 2.82
C ILE A 517 -20.09 18.69 2.18
N THR A 518 -19.33 19.58 1.57
CA THR A 518 -19.85 20.75 0.83
C THR A 518 -19.06 20.98 -0.47
N ALA A 519 -19.63 21.71 -1.43
CA ALA A 519 -18.99 22.05 -2.71
C ALA A 519 -18.86 23.58 -2.90
N PRO A 520 -17.96 24.28 -2.16
CA PRO A 520 -18.04 25.73 -2.00
C PRO A 520 -17.67 26.57 -3.23
N THR A 521 -16.98 26.01 -4.24
CA THR A 521 -16.37 26.79 -5.35
C THR A 521 -16.57 26.18 -6.74
N GLY A 522 -17.49 25.23 -6.90
CA GLY A 522 -17.77 24.56 -8.20
C GLY A 522 -16.66 23.65 -8.75
N SER A 523 -15.43 23.76 -8.21
CA SER A 523 -14.25 22.96 -8.56
C SER A 523 -13.62 22.23 -7.37
N SER A 524 -14.22 22.35 -6.18
CA SER A 524 -13.73 21.73 -4.95
C SER A 524 -14.84 21.09 -4.14
N LEU A 525 -14.47 20.04 -3.42
CA LEU A 525 -15.26 19.44 -2.35
C LEU A 525 -14.49 19.62 -1.03
N GLU A 526 -15.20 19.99 0.03
CA GLU A 526 -14.64 20.12 1.37
C GLU A 526 -15.38 19.20 2.33
N LEU A 527 -14.61 18.43 3.10
CA LEU A 527 -15.07 17.60 4.20
C LEU A 527 -14.66 18.27 5.53
N THR A 528 -15.57 18.38 6.48
CA THR A 528 -15.27 18.81 7.86
C THR A 528 -15.86 17.81 8.86
N SER A 529 -15.18 17.61 9.98
CA SER A 529 -15.63 16.72 11.07
C SER A 529 -15.08 17.19 12.42
N THR A 530 -15.75 16.81 13.50
CA THR A 530 -15.22 16.93 14.87
C THR A 530 -15.52 15.62 15.61
N LEU A 531 -14.48 15.01 16.19
CA LEU A 531 -14.60 13.77 16.96
C LEU A 531 -15.14 14.06 18.38
N GLY A 532 -15.62 13.04 19.10
CA GLY A 532 -16.16 13.23 20.46
C GLY A 532 -15.12 13.63 21.51
N ASN A 533 -13.82 13.58 21.18
CA ASN A 533 -12.72 14.15 21.96
C ASN A 533 -12.39 15.63 21.58
N GLY A 534 -13.25 16.27 20.79
CA GLY A 534 -13.11 17.65 20.34
C GLY A 534 -12.04 17.92 19.29
N LEU A 535 -11.32 16.88 18.80
CA LEU A 535 -10.38 17.03 17.69
C LEU A 535 -11.15 17.44 16.42
N ARG A 536 -10.79 18.59 15.86
CA ARG A 536 -11.35 19.10 14.60
C ARG A 536 -10.54 18.56 13.44
N SER A 537 -11.21 18.18 12.37
CA SER A 537 -10.57 17.66 11.16
C SER A 537 -11.27 18.15 9.91
N GLY A 538 -10.54 18.16 8.80
CA GLY A 538 -11.14 18.40 7.50
C GLY A 538 -10.24 18.01 6.35
N ALA A 539 -10.79 18.03 5.15
CA ALA A 539 -10.08 17.77 3.90
C ALA A 539 -10.63 18.66 2.78
N VAL A 540 -9.77 18.98 1.83
CA VAL A 540 -10.12 19.74 0.62
C VAL A 540 -9.65 18.95 -0.58
N LEU A 541 -10.58 18.61 -1.47
CA LEU A 541 -10.31 18.12 -2.81
C LEU A 541 -10.48 19.27 -3.80
N ARG A 542 -9.57 19.42 -4.76
CA ARG A 542 -9.75 20.28 -5.92
C ARG A 542 -9.58 19.51 -7.21
N ALA A 543 -10.52 19.68 -8.13
CA ALA A 543 -10.53 19.07 -9.45
C ALA A 543 -10.24 20.11 -10.53
N LEU A 544 -9.40 19.74 -11.50
CA LEU A 544 -8.93 20.58 -12.59
C LEU A 544 -9.06 19.80 -13.90
N PRO A 545 -10.06 20.09 -14.75
CA PRO A 545 -10.23 19.41 -16.03
C PRO A 545 -9.29 20.01 -17.08
N THR A 546 -8.79 19.16 -17.98
CA THR A 546 -8.11 19.58 -19.22
C THR A 546 -9.07 19.42 -20.38
N GLY A 547 -9.58 20.54 -20.91
CA GLY A 547 -10.73 20.52 -21.83
C GLY A 547 -12.05 20.17 -21.12
N GLY A 548 -13.16 20.17 -21.85
CA GLY A 548 -14.47 19.84 -21.28
C GLY A 548 -15.02 20.88 -20.30
N THR A 549 -15.89 20.43 -19.39
CA THR A 549 -16.51 21.24 -18.34
C THR A 549 -16.47 20.54 -16.98
N LEU A 550 -16.52 21.34 -15.91
CA LEU A 550 -16.67 20.88 -14.52
C LEU A 550 -17.74 21.75 -13.83
N SER A 551 -18.65 21.13 -13.08
CA SER A 551 -19.69 21.81 -12.30
C SER A 551 -20.01 21.08 -11.00
N SER A 552 -20.40 21.81 -9.96
CA SER A 552 -20.94 21.21 -8.73
C SER A 552 -22.42 20.86 -8.88
N VAL A 553 -22.81 19.65 -8.47
CA VAL A 553 -24.21 19.21 -8.38
C VAL A 553 -24.45 18.67 -6.97
N GLY A 554 -25.10 19.47 -6.14
CA GLY A 554 -25.19 19.19 -4.70
C GLY A 554 -23.80 19.13 -4.06
N ASN A 555 -23.47 18.00 -3.43
CA ASN A 555 -22.19 17.74 -2.78
C ASN A 555 -21.23 16.88 -3.65
N GLU A 556 -21.48 16.80 -4.95
CA GLU A 556 -20.62 16.14 -5.94
C GLU A 556 -20.08 17.16 -6.95
N LEU A 557 -18.99 16.80 -7.64
CA LEU A 557 -18.57 17.47 -8.87
C LEU A 557 -18.90 16.57 -10.08
N ARG A 558 -19.35 17.18 -11.17
CA ARG A 558 -19.61 16.53 -12.46
C ARG A 558 -18.64 17.07 -13.49
N PHE A 559 -17.89 16.18 -14.14
CA PHE A 559 -16.99 16.51 -15.24
C PHE A 559 -17.55 15.93 -16.54
N ALA A 560 -17.42 16.65 -17.66
CA ALA A 560 -17.94 16.20 -18.94
C ALA A 560 -17.02 16.60 -20.10
N ASN A 561 -16.82 15.66 -21.03
CA ASN A 561 -16.02 15.83 -22.25
C ASN A 561 -14.59 16.35 -22.00
N CYS A 562 -13.96 15.90 -20.91
CA CYS A 562 -12.58 16.24 -20.56
C CYS A 562 -11.59 15.31 -21.27
N ASN A 563 -10.39 15.79 -21.56
CA ASN A 563 -9.26 14.98 -22.05
C ASN A 563 -8.43 14.41 -20.88
N GLY A 564 -8.31 15.20 -19.82
CA GLY A 564 -7.63 14.83 -18.59
C GLY A 564 -8.31 15.44 -17.36
N LEU A 565 -8.06 14.85 -16.19
CA LEU A 565 -8.61 15.30 -14.91
C LEU A 565 -7.53 15.19 -13.84
N LEU A 566 -7.06 16.34 -13.33
CA LEU A 566 -6.12 16.44 -12.22
C LEU A 566 -6.89 16.67 -10.92
N LEU A 567 -6.67 15.82 -9.93
CA LEU A 567 -7.21 15.91 -8.59
C LEU A 567 -6.07 16.17 -7.60
N VAL A 568 -6.28 17.13 -6.70
CA VAL A 568 -5.37 17.47 -5.60
C VAL A 568 -6.14 17.40 -4.30
N LEU A 569 -5.66 16.59 -3.35
CA LEU A 569 -6.31 16.32 -2.06
C LEU A 569 -5.33 16.61 -0.92
N ASP A 570 -5.80 17.31 0.11
CA ASP A 570 -5.15 17.39 1.42
C ASP A 570 -6.19 17.18 2.52
N ALA A 571 -5.74 16.68 3.66
CA ALA A 571 -6.51 16.48 4.88
C ALA A 571 -5.68 16.93 6.09
N GLY A 572 -6.31 17.21 7.22
CA GLY A 572 -5.59 17.62 8.43
C GLY A 572 -6.49 17.74 9.66
N THR A 573 -5.86 17.86 10.82
CA THR A 573 -6.53 18.07 12.11
C THR A 573 -5.97 19.29 12.84
N ASP A 574 -6.60 19.68 13.95
CA ASP A 574 -6.06 20.68 14.88
C ASP A 574 -5.08 20.12 15.93
N TYR A 575 -4.54 18.90 15.75
CA TYR A 575 -3.54 18.28 16.62
C TYR A 575 -2.27 19.11 16.80
N ALA A 576 -1.70 19.08 18.01
CA ALA A 576 -0.35 19.55 18.29
C ALA A 576 0.41 18.51 19.15
N PRO A 577 1.68 18.18 18.85
CA PRO A 577 2.49 17.28 19.67
C PRO A 577 3.06 17.99 20.90
N SER A 578 2.19 18.55 21.74
CA SER A 578 2.56 19.28 22.95
C SER A 578 1.57 19.08 24.07
N HIS A 579 2.07 18.52 25.18
CA HIS A 579 1.37 18.38 26.45
C HIS A 579 0.84 19.73 26.97
N ASP A 580 1.68 20.77 26.96
CA ASP A 580 1.37 22.07 27.55
C ASP A 580 0.36 22.87 26.71
N ALA A 581 0.22 22.55 25.42
CA ALA A 581 -0.85 23.03 24.54
C ALA A 581 -2.13 22.18 24.62
N GLY A 582 -2.21 21.19 25.51
CA GLY A 582 -3.37 20.29 25.60
C GLY A 582 -3.59 19.44 24.34
N TRP A 583 -2.52 19.14 23.61
CA TRP A 583 -2.50 18.36 22.36
C TRP A 583 -3.34 18.93 21.21
N ARG A 584 -3.62 20.23 21.24
CA ARG A 584 -4.36 20.96 20.19
C ARG A 584 -3.68 22.28 19.86
N THR A 585 -3.84 22.74 18.63
CA THR A 585 -3.49 24.11 18.20
C THR A 585 -4.59 25.11 18.53
N GLY A 586 -5.81 24.64 18.84
CA GLY A 586 -7.02 25.45 19.02
C GLY A 586 -7.57 26.10 17.75
N THR A 587 -6.84 25.99 16.64
CA THR A 587 -7.12 26.67 15.37
C THR A 587 -7.87 25.73 14.41
N ASP A 588 -8.83 26.24 13.65
CA ASP A 588 -9.46 25.47 12.56
C ASP A 588 -8.40 25.04 11.53
N PRO A 589 -8.28 23.75 11.17
CA PRO A 589 -7.31 23.29 10.18
C PRO A 589 -7.65 23.71 8.74
N MET A 590 -8.92 24.01 8.43
CA MET A 590 -9.39 24.22 7.05
C MET A 590 -8.67 25.34 6.28
N PRO A 591 -8.35 26.53 6.85
CA PRO A 591 -7.60 27.57 6.15
C PRO A 591 -6.22 27.10 5.66
N ALA A 592 -5.49 26.31 6.47
CA ALA A 592 -4.18 25.79 6.10
C ALA A 592 -4.27 24.72 5.00
N ILE A 593 -5.28 23.84 5.08
CA ILE A 593 -5.57 22.82 4.06
C ILE A 593 -5.92 23.48 2.72
N ARG A 594 -6.84 24.46 2.72
CA ARG A 594 -7.20 25.25 1.53
C ARG A 594 -5.98 25.92 0.90
N GLN A 595 -5.09 26.50 1.71
CA GLN A 595 -3.87 27.16 1.22
C GLN A 595 -2.93 26.17 0.52
N ARG A 596 -2.69 24.98 1.09
CA ARG A 596 -1.82 23.96 0.49
C ARG A 596 -2.40 23.42 -0.83
N VAL A 597 -3.68 23.07 -0.84
CA VAL A 597 -4.37 22.60 -2.06
C VAL A 597 -4.38 23.68 -3.14
N ALA A 598 -4.62 24.95 -2.79
CA ALA A 598 -4.58 26.05 -3.76
C ALA A 598 -3.17 26.26 -4.34
N ALA A 599 -2.12 26.14 -3.54
CA ALA A 599 -0.73 26.26 -3.99
C ALA A 599 -0.30 25.07 -4.89
N ALA A 600 -0.70 23.84 -4.55
CA ALA A 600 -0.46 22.66 -5.38
C ALA A 600 -1.25 22.71 -6.70
N ALA A 601 -2.53 23.07 -6.65
CA ALA A 601 -3.41 23.22 -7.81
C ALA A 601 -3.01 24.33 -8.80
N ALA A 602 -2.12 25.24 -8.40
CA ALA A 602 -1.56 26.28 -9.28
C ALA A 602 -0.36 25.78 -10.13
N ARG A 603 0.08 24.53 -9.95
CA ARG A 603 1.24 23.93 -10.64
C ARG A 603 0.80 22.97 -11.74
N SER A 604 1.64 22.80 -12.76
CA SER A 604 1.43 21.76 -13.77
C SER A 604 1.67 20.36 -13.20
N LEU A 605 1.14 19.32 -13.84
CA LEU A 605 1.35 17.93 -13.44
C LEU A 605 2.84 17.57 -13.43
N GLU A 606 3.58 17.97 -14.47
CA GLU A 606 5.01 17.73 -14.63
C GLU A 606 5.81 18.38 -13.49
N THR A 607 5.39 19.58 -13.08
CA THR A 607 6.00 20.31 -11.95
C THR A 607 5.76 19.57 -10.63
N LEU A 608 4.56 19.04 -10.39
CA LEU A 608 4.24 18.26 -9.20
C LEU A 608 5.00 16.92 -9.17
N VAL A 609 5.09 16.23 -10.31
CA VAL A 609 5.85 14.97 -10.46
C VAL A 609 7.34 15.19 -10.23
N ALA A 610 7.94 16.24 -10.80
CA ALA A 610 9.35 16.57 -10.60
C ALA A 610 9.67 16.87 -9.13
N ARG A 611 8.87 17.73 -8.49
CA ARG A 611 9.02 18.08 -7.07
C ARG A 611 8.87 16.89 -6.13
N HIS A 612 7.95 15.98 -6.44
CA HIS A 612 7.81 14.71 -5.71
C HIS A 612 9.06 13.83 -5.88
N ALA A 613 9.58 13.71 -7.10
CA ALA A 613 10.80 12.93 -7.37
C ALA A 613 12.02 13.51 -6.62
N ASP A 614 12.19 14.83 -6.59
CA ASP A 614 13.28 15.53 -5.90
C ASP A 614 13.33 15.24 -4.38
N ASP A 615 12.18 14.99 -3.73
CA ASP A 615 12.13 14.57 -2.32
C ASP A 615 12.15 13.06 -2.13
N PHE A 616 11.27 12.33 -2.83
CA PHE A 616 11.02 10.92 -2.58
C PHE A 616 12.07 10.02 -3.24
N SER A 617 12.32 10.23 -4.54
CA SER A 617 13.30 9.41 -5.27
C SER A 617 14.70 9.61 -4.71
N ALA A 618 15.05 10.84 -4.33
CA ALA A 618 16.31 11.19 -3.67
C ALA A 618 16.54 10.51 -2.29
N ARG A 619 15.52 9.89 -1.70
CA ARG A 619 15.63 9.01 -0.51
C ARG A 619 15.80 7.56 -0.90
N MET A 620 14.95 7.08 -1.80
CA MET A 620 14.94 5.67 -2.19
C MET A 620 16.23 5.25 -2.88
N VAL A 621 16.80 6.09 -3.77
CA VAL A 621 18.05 5.77 -4.50
C VAL A 621 19.31 5.76 -3.63
N ARG A 622 19.24 6.25 -2.37
CA ARG A 622 20.40 6.31 -1.46
C ARG A 622 20.98 4.94 -1.13
N VAL A 623 20.15 3.89 -1.20
CA VAL A 623 20.58 2.50 -1.07
C VAL A 623 20.03 1.71 -2.24
N GLN A 624 20.88 0.88 -2.82
CA GLN A 624 20.49 -0.11 -3.83
C GLN A 624 21.19 -1.42 -3.48
N ALA A 625 20.44 -2.51 -3.31
CA ALA A 625 20.99 -3.84 -3.07
C ALA A 625 20.38 -4.88 -4.03
N THR A 626 21.19 -5.83 -4.49
CA THR A 626 20.83 -6.94 -5.40
C THR A 626 21.58 -8.20 -5.00
N TRP A 627 20.96 -9.38 -5.10
CA TRP A 627 21.56 -10.63 -4.65
C TRP A 627 20.95 -11.87 -5.30
N GLY A 628 21.73 -12.96 -5.32
CA GLY A 628 21.27 -14.26 -5.78
C GLY A 628 21.14 -14.36 -7.31
N ALA A 629 20.70 -15.52 -7.77
CA ALA A 629 20.45 -15.74 -9.20
C ALA A 629 19.18 -15.00 -9.65
N GLU A 630 19.16 -14.50 -10.90
CA GLU A 630 17.92 -14.01 -11.49
C GLU A 630 16.90 -15.14 -11.64
N ALA A 631 15.65 -14.87 -11.24
CA ALA A 631 14.54 -15.74 -11.56
C ALA A 631 14.33 -15.85 -13.08
N ALA A 632 13.82 -17.00 -13.53
CA ALA A 632 13.50 -17.25 -14.92
C ALA A 632 12.59 -16.14 -15.50
N PRO A 633 12.75 -15.73 -16.77
CA PRO A 633 11.95 -14.64 -17.36
C PRO A 633 10.43 -14.82 -17.19
N SER A 634 9.93 -16.05 -17.30
CA SER A 634 8.51 -16.40 -17.09
C SER A 634 8.02 -16.11 -15.67
N LEU A 635 8.83 -16.31 -14.64
CA LEU A 635 8.51 -15.98 -13.24
C LEU A 635 8.61 -14.46 -12.99
N ARG A 636 9.60 -13.78 -13.59
CA ARG A 636 9.73 -12.32 -13.52
C ARG A 636 8.61 -11.58 -14.23
N ALA A 637 8.02 -12.19 -15.26
CA ALA A 637 6.87 -11.69 -16.02
C ALA A 637 5.51 -11.98 -15.36
N LEU A 638 5.47 -12.55 -14.14
CA LEU A 638 4.21 -12.68 -13.40
C LEU A 638 3.85 -11.39 -12.63
N PRO A 639 2.54 -11.06 -12.54
CA PRO A 639 2.01 -10.10 -11.56
C PRO A 639 2.48 -10.42 -10.15
N THR A 640 2.66 -9.40 -9.30
CA THR A 640 3.25 -9.54 -7.96
C THR A 640 2.51 -10.55 -7.07
N ASN A 641 1.17 -10.60 -7.12
CA ASN A 641 0.39 -11.60 -6.39
C ASN A 641 0.59 -13.04 -6.91
N LEU A 642 0.67 -13.23 -8.23
CA LEU A 642 0.95 -14.53 -8.84
C LEU A 642 2.39 -14.99 -8.55
N ARG A 643 3.34 -14.06 -8.61
CA ARG A 643 4.74 -14.27 -8.23
C ARG A 643 4.89 -14.65 -6.76
N LEU A 644 4.18 -13.96 -5.86
CA LEU A 644 4.08 -14.33 -4.44
C LEU A 644 3.45 -15.72 -4.28
N LYS A 645 2.36 -16.04 -4.98
CA LYS A 645 1.73 -17.35 -4.93
C LYS A 645 2.67 -18.48 -5.35
N SER A 646 3.47 -18.27 -6.38
CA SER A 646 4.55 -19.20 -6.77
C SER A 646 5.61 -19.32 -5.65
N PHE A 647 6.02 -18.20 -5.06
CA PHE A 647 6.98 -18.20 -3.93
C PHE A 647 6.45 -18.94 -2.70
N LYS A 648 5.16 -18.87 -2.38
CA LYS A 648 4.54 -19.60 -1.26
C LYS A 648 4.66 -21.13 -1.38
N THR A 649 4.88 -21.66 -2.58
CA THR A 649 5.13 -23.08 -2.83
C THR A 649 6.61 -23.40 -3.03
N ALA A 650 7.33 -22.61 -3.83
CA ALA A 650 8.71 -22.92 -4.22
C ALA A 650 9.80 -22.29 -3.32
N MET A 651 9.47 -21.23 -2.59
CA MET A 651 10.38 -20.38 -1.79
C MET A 651 11.67 -19.98 -2.52
N ALA A 652 11.54 -19.73 -3.84
CA ALA A 652 12.67 -19.56 -4.77
C ALA A 652 12.45 -18.36 -5.70
N ASP A 653 12.62 -17.15 -5.18
CA ASP A 653 12.72 -15.92 -6.00
C ASP A 653 13.49 -14.83 -5.24
N ALA A 654 14.81 -14.77 -5.44
CA ALA A 654 15.66 -13.73 -4.85
C ALA A 654 15.28 -12.31 -5.31
N GLY A 655 14.61 -12.17 -6.46
CA GLY A 655 14.09 -10.89 -6.91
C GLY A 655 12.82 -10.45 -6.18
N LEU A 656 12.02 -11.37 -5.63
CA LEU A 656 10.87 -11.02 -4.77
C LEU A 656 11.35 -10.61 -3.38
N GLU A 657 12.39 -11.26 -2.86
CA GLU A 657 13.11 -10.82 -1.64
C GLU A 657 13.64 -9.38 -1.79
N GLN A 658 14.24 -9.03 -2.94
CA GLN A 658 14.69 -7.66 -3.24
C GLN A 658 13.53 -6.66 -3.32
N VAL A 659 12.39 -7.04 -3.90
CA VAL A 659 11.17 -6.20 -3.90
C VAL A 659 10.68 -5.96 -2.47
N MET A 660 10.71 -6.97 -1.60
CA MET A 660 10.31 -6.83 -0.19
C MET A 660 11.23 -5.88 0.59
N PHE A 661 12.54 -5.92 0.33
CA PHE A 661 13.50 -4.98 0.91
C PHE A 661 13.24 -3.52 0.49
N ASP A 662 13.05 -3.27 -0.81
CA ASP A 662 12.74 -1.92 -1.30
C ASP A 662 11.33 -1.47 -0.85
N TYR A 663 10.37 -2.39 -0.71
CA TYR A 663 9.02 -2.08 -0.22
C TYR A 663 9.03 -1.71 1.27
N SER A 664 9.80 -2.40 2.11
CA SER A 664 10.05 -2.02 3.50
C SER A 664 10.51 -0.56 3.63
N ARG A 665 11.50 -0.17 2.81
CA ARG A 665 12.04 1.19 2.74
C ARG A 665 11.01 2.20 2.20
N TYR A 666 10.28 1.83 1.16
CA TYR A 666 9.19 2.62 0.58
C TYR A 666 8.12 2.93 1.63
N LEU A 667 7.67 1.91 2.39
CA LEU A 667 6.64 2.06 3.40
C LEU A 667 7.09 3.00 4.52
N LEU A 668 8.34 2.87 5.00
CA LEU A 668 8.86 3.77 6.04
C LEU A 668 8.96 5.22 5.56
N ALA A 669 9.50 5.44 4.35
CA ALA A 669 9.58 6.77 3.74
C ALA A 669 8.20 7.38 3.42
N SER A 670 7.19 6.54 3.20
CA SER A 670 5.81 6.94 2.94
C SER A 670 4.96 7.15 4.20
N SER A 671 5.36 6.58 5.34
CA SER A 671 4.58 6.62 6.60
C SER A 671 5.20 7.48 7.71
N SER A 672 6.52 7.68 7.70
CA SER A 672 7.23 8.41 8.76
C SER A 672 8.20 9.43 8.16
N ARG A 673 7.99 10.72 8.41
CA ARG A 673 8.82 11.83 7.87
C ARG A 673 8.92 13.00 8.87
N PRO A 674 10.00 13.82 8.84
CA PRO A 674 10.19 14.93 9.78
C PRO A 674 9.00 15.90 9.82
N GLY A 675 8.46 16.15 11.02
CA GLY A 675 7.26 16.96 11.22
C GLY A 675 5.93 16.21 11.05
N GLY A 676 5.95 14.90 10.78
CA GLY A 676 4.81 14.00 10.97
C GLY A 676 4.94 13.18 12.26
N LEU A 677 3.94 12.34 12.52
CA LEU A 677 3.99 11.29 13.55
C LEU A 677 4.78 10.06 13.05
N PRO A 678 5.26 9.21 13.97
CA PRO A 678 5.89 7.95 13.60
C PRO A 678 4.89 6.95 13.00
N ALA A 679 5.40 5.98 12.26
CA ALA A 679 4.65 4.84 11.75
C ALA A 679 4.13 3.99 12.93
N ASN A 680 2.81 3.86 13.02
CA ASN A 680 2.15 2.99 14.00
C ASN A 680 2.14 1.52 13.53
N LEU A 681 1.39 0.65 14.19
CA LEU A 681 1.23 -0.77 13.80
C LEU A 681 0.83 -0.99 12.32
N GLN A 682 0.17 -0.01 11.69
CA GLN A 682 -0.31 -0.07 10.30
C GLN A 682 0.28 1.06 9.41
N GLY A 683 1.34 1.71 9.88
CA GLY A 683 1.98 2.86 9.20
C GLY A 683 1.08 4.10 9.17
N LEU A 684 0.29 4.22 8.10
CA LEU A 684 -0.75 5.24 7.90
C LEU A 684 -2.08 4.65 7.40
N TRP A 685 -2.07 3.39 6.93
CA TRP A 685 -3.10 2.82 6.09
C TRP A 685 -4.07 2.00 6.95
N ASN A 686 -5.31 2.49 7.07
CA ASN A 686 -6.35 1.92 7.93
C ASN A 686 -7.73 2.29 7.37
N ASP A 687 -8.59 1.32 7.06
CA ASP A 687 -9.97 1.54 6.61
C ASP A 687 -11.02 1.31 7.70
N SER A 688 -10.60 1.12 8.95
CA SER A 688 -11.46 0.87 10.12
C SER A 688 -11.50 2.06 11.09
N ASN A 689 -12.62 2.22 11.78
CA ASN A 689 -12.68 3.05 12.99
C ASN A 689 -12.33 2.27 14.26
N ASP A 690 -12.28 0.94 14.18
CA ASP A 690 -11.92 0.04 15.26
C ASP A 690 -10.82 -0.93 14.75
N PRO A 691 -9.62 -0.41 14.39
CA PRO A 691 -8.50 -1.23 13.95
C PRO A 691 -7.99 -2.16 15.06
N ALA A 692 -7.36 -3.26 14.65
CA ALA A 692 -6.72 -4.20 15.58
C ALA A 692 -5.66 -3.49 16.44
N TRP A 693 -5.71 -3.72 17.75
CA TRP A 693 -4.87 -3.02 18.74
C TRP A 693 -4.82 -1.50 18.55
N ALA A 694 -5.99 -0.91 18.25
CA ALA A 694 -6.21 0.52 18.07
C ALA A 694 -5.32 1.21 17.01
N SER A 695 -4.57 0.43 16.22
CA SER A 695 -3.44 0.89 15.41
C SER A 695 -2.44 1.72 16.26
N ASP A 696 -2.13 1.26 17.47
CA ASP A 696 -1.36 2.00 18.48
C ASP A 696 0.17 2.01 18.27
N TYR A 697 0.87 2.69 19.18
CA TYR A 697 2.31 2.66 19.29
C TYR A 697 2.73 1.60 20.33
N HIS A 698 2.77 0.35 19.85
CA HIS A 698 3.07 -0.82 20.67
C HIS A 698 4.58 -0.93 20.96
N ASN A 699 4.98 -0.77 22.22
CA ASN A 699 6.37 -0.51 22.59
C ASN A 699 7.14 -1.68 23.22
N ASN A 700 6.62 -2.91 23.18
CA ASN A 700 7.32 -4.11 23.64
C ASN A 700 8.02 -4.90 22.50
N ILE A 701 7.88 -4.47 21.24
CA ILE A 701 8.69 -4.86 20.08
C ILE A 701 8.36 -4.02 18.84
N ASN A 702 7.08 -3.75 18.57
CA ASN A 702 6.61 -3.38 17.23
C ASN A 702 7.08 -1.99 16.79
N VAL A 703 6.85 -0.94 17.60
CA VAL A 703 7.28 0.42 17.24
C VAL A 703 8.80 0.54 17.15
N GLN A 704 9.57 -0.30 17.86
CA GLN A 704 11.02 -0.36 17.71
C GLN A 704 11.42 -1.07 16.40
N MET A 705 10.76 -2.19 16.09
CA MET A 705 10.91 -2.90 14.82
C MET A 705 10.63 -2.01 13.61
N ASN A 706 9.67 -1.10 13.72
CA ASN A 706 9.34 -0.12 12.68
C ASN A 706 10.53 0.73 12.21
N TYR A 707 11.58 0.87 13.05
CA TYR A 707 12.73 1.75 12.77
C TYR A 707 14.08 1.04 12.67
N TRP A 708 14.13 -0.30 12.75
CA TRP A 708 15.38 -1.06 12.59
C TRP A 708 16.07 -0.84 11.23
N GLY A 709 15.28 -0.66 10.16
CA GLY A 709 15.78 -0.32 8.84
C GLY A 709 16.13 1.17 8.65
N ALA A 710 15.73 2.05 9.57
CA ALA A 710 15.76 3.50 9.35
C ALA A 710 17.19 4.02 9.17
N GLU A 711 18.07 3.78 10.14
CA GLU A 711 19.46 4.21 10.03
C GLU A 711 20.24 3.35 9.04
N THR A 712 20.16 2.02 9.18
CA THR A 712 20.94 1.06 8.38
C THR A 712 20.73 1.18 6.87
N THR A 713 19.54 1.61 6.43
CA THR A 713 19.19 1.77 5.00
C THR A 713 19.06 3.24 4.53
N ASP A 714 19.72 4.16 5.25
CA ASP A 714 19.86 5.61 4.95
C ASP A 714 18.54 6.40 4.87
N LEU A 715 17.58 6.02 5.71
CA LEU A 715 16.30 6.69 5.98
C LEU A 715 16.26 7.30 7.40
N GLY A 716 17.41 7.69 7.96
CA GLY A 716 17.50 8.29 9.30
C GLY A 716 16.68 9.56 9.49
N ASP A 717 16.27 10.24 8.40
CA ASP A 717 15.30 11.34 8.48
C ASP A 717 13.88 10.87 8.84
N SER A 718 13.45 9.67 8.41
CA SER A 718 12.19 9.08 8.87
C SER A 718 12.20 8.80 10.37
N HIS A 719 13.37 8.49 10.95
CA HIS A 719 13.54 8.21 12.38
C HIS A 719 13.24 9.42 13.27
N GLN A 720 13.39 10.63 12.76
CA GLN A 720 13.15 11.88 13.51
C GLN A 720 11.70 12.02 14.00
N ALA A 721 10.73 11.41 13.31
CA ALA A 721 9.34 11.41 13.76
C ALA A 721 9.14 10.59 15.05
N LEU A 722 9.84 9.46 15.20
CA LEU A 722 9.86 8.70 16.45
C LEU A 722 10.53 9.49 17.58
N VAL A 723 11.64 10.18 17.29
CA VAL A 723 12.32 11.01 18.30
C VAL A 723 11.42 12.16 18.79
N ALA A 724 10.77 12.87 17.87
CA ALA A 724 9.83 13.94 18.20
C ALA A 724 8.63 13.44 19.01
N TYR A 725 8.09 12.26 18.65
CA TYR A 725 7.04 11.60 19.42
C TYR A 725 7.49 11.29 20.85
N VAL A 726 8.63 10.60 21.03
CA VAL A 726 9.18 10.27 22.35
C VAL A 726 9.40 11.52 23.20
N GLN A 727 9.92 12.61 22.61
CA GLN A 727 10.10 13.88 23.30
C GLN A 727 8.77 14.49 23.76
N ALA A 728 7.72 14.45 22.92
CA ALA A 728 6.39 14.93 23.29
C ALA A 728 5.73 14.07 24.39
N GLN A 729 5.83 12.74 24.30
CA GLN A 729 5.26 11.82 25.29
C GLN A 729 5.96 11.91 26.66
N ALA A 730 7.22 12.35 26.73
CA ALA A 730 7.96 12.37 28.00
C ALA A 730 7.32 13.24 29.10
N ALA A 731 6.57 14.31 28.76
CA ALA A 731 5.93 15.17 29.76
C ALA A 731 4.82 14.46 30.58
N PRO A 732 3.74 13.91 29.97
CA PRO A 732 2.73 13.16 30.70
C PRO A 732 3.27 11.87 31.32
N LEU A 733 4.22 11.19 30.68
CA LEU A 733 4.79 9.95 31.20
C LEU A 733 5.56 10.17 32.51
N ARG A 734 6.18 11.34 32.74
CA ARG A 734 6.75 11.72 34.06
C ARG A 734 5.67 11.83 35.15
N ILE A 735 4.46 12.25 34.80
CA ILE A 735 3.33 12.35 35.74
C ILE A 735 2.81 10.94 36.07
N ALA A 736 2.51 10.14 35.04
CA ALA A 736 2.13 8.72 35.14
C ALA A 736 3.13 7.91 35.99
N THR A 737 4.43 8.02 35.69
CA THR A 737 5.50 7.31 36.41
C THR A 737 5.53 7.67 37.89
N ARG A 738 5.35 8.95 38.26
CA ARG A 738 5.33 9.38 39.67
C ARG A 738 4.06 8.94 40.39
N ALA A 739 2.92 8.88 39.70
CA ALA A 739 1.69 8.32 40.26
C ALA A 739 1.83 6.81 40.55
N ALA A 740 2.44 6.05 39.62
CA ALA A 740 2.58 4.60 39.72
C ALA A 740 3.71 4.13 40.65
N PHE A 741 4.83 4.87 40.73
CA PHE A 741 6.05 4.42 41.41
C PHE A 741 6.52 5.32 42.56
N GLY A 742 5.87 6.47 42.79
CA GLY A 742 6.12 7.38 43.91
C GLY A 742 6.41 8.82 43.47
N ALA A 743 5.93 9.80 44.24
CA ALA A 743 5.98 11.22 43.86
C ALA A 743 7.41 11.77 43.62
N SER A 744 8.43 11.18 44.25
CA SER A 744 9.84 11.52 44.11
C SER A 744 10.59 10.71 43.04
N THR A 745 9.92 9.81 42.31
CA THR A 745 10.55 9.00 41.26
C THR A 745 11.10 9.90 40.13
N PRO A 746 12.41 9.81 39.82
CA PRO A 746 13.01 10.53 38.71
C PRO A 746 12.71 9.85 37.37
N GLY A 747 12.87 10.59 36.28
CA GLY A 747 12.66 10.09 34.92
C GLY A 747 11.22 9.68 34.62
N TRP A 748 11.06 8.77 33.66
CA TRP A 748 9.77 8.30 33.17
C TRP A 748 9.84 6.92 32.51
N THR A 749 8.71 6.23 32.45
CA THR A 749 8.46 5.02 31.65
C THR A 749 6.99 5.00 31.19
N ALA A 750 6.62 4.01 30.36
CA ALA A 750 5.28 3.86 29.79
C ALA A 750 4.72 2.44 29.98
N ARG A 751 3.41 2.31 29.78
CA ARG A 751 2.75 1.02 29.52
C ARG A 751 2.92 0.65 28.05
N THR A 752 2.61 -0.59 27.68
CA THR A 752 2.96 -1.12 26.37
C THR A 752 2.28 -0.39 25.20
N SER A 753 1.02 0.00 25.38
CA SER A 753 0.25 0.71 24.36
C SER A 753 0.29 2.22 24.59
N GLN A 754 0.51 2.99 23.53
CA GLN A 754 0.54 4.46 23.58
C GLN A 754 -0.20 5.08 22.38
N ASN A 755 -0.82 6.25 22.58
CA ASN A 755 -1.48 7.03 21.53
C ASN A 755 -0.71 8.34 21.24
N ILE A 756 -1.32 9.29 20.51
CA ILE A 756 -0.69 10.57 20.14
C ILE A 756 -0.90 11.70 21.17
N PHE A 757 -1.77 11.51 22.16
CA PHE A 757 -2.26 12.51 23.12
C PHE A 757 -1.67 12.35 24.53
N GLY A 758 -0.50 11.73 24.68
CA GLY A 758 0.11 11.53 26.00
C GLY A 758 -0.40 10.30 26.76
N SER A 759 -1.33 9.54 26.19
CA SER A 759 -2.03 8.46 26.89
C SER A 759 -1.31 7.13 26.74
N SER A 760 -1.36 6.32 27.80
CA SER A 760 -0.73 5.02 27.88
C SER A 760 -1.66 4.01 28.55
N ALA A 761 -1.77 2.82 27.97
CA ALA A 761 -2.71 1.79 28.40
C ALA A 761 -2.12 0.39 28.25
N TRP A 762 -2.89 -0.61 28.69
CA TRP A 762 -2.45 -1.99 28.86
C TRP A 762 -1.32 -2.11 29.92
N ASP A 763 -0.64 -3.25 29.99
CA ASP A 763 0.28 -3.58 31.07
C ASP A 763 1.57 -2.74 31.05
N TRP A 764 2.25 -2.67 32.20
CA TRP A 764 3.49 -1.92 32.34
C TRP A 764 4.66 -2.64 31.66
N ASN A 765 5.02 -2.22 30.44
CA ASN A 765 6.36 -2.45 29.91
C ASN A 765 7.36 -1.45 30.52
N VAL A 766 7.81 -1.73 31.75
CA VAL A 766 8.62 -0.79 32.56
C VAL A 766 9.94 -0.39 31.87
N VAL A 767 10.47 -1.21 30.95
CA VAL A 767 11.68 -0.91 30.15
C VAL A 767 11.40 -0.23 28.81
N SER A 768 10.15 0.09 28.47
CA SER A 768 9.76 0.82 27.26
C SER A 768 10.59 2.08 27.01
N SER A 769 10.75 2.95 28.01
CA SER A 769 11.57 4.18 27.90
C SER A 769 13.07 3.90 27.72
N ALA A 770 13.56 2.78 28.26
CA ALA A 770 14.95 2.36 28.07
C ALA A 770 15.19 1.81 26.65
N TRP A 771 14.20 1.18 26.04
CA TRP A 771 14.26 0.80 24.62
C TRP A 771 14.08 2.00 23.70
N TYR A 772 13.20 2.98 24.00
CA TYR A 772 13.17 4.25 23.28
C TYR A 772 14.52 4.99 23.36
N ALA A 773 15.20 4.97 24.50
CA ALA A 773 16.53 5.54 24.67
C ALA A 773 17.59 4.88 23.76
N GLN A 774 17.45 3.61 23.40
CA GLN A 774 18.29 2.97 22.37
C GLN A 774 18.09 3.64 21.00
N HIS A 775 16.86 3.89 20.57
CA HIS A 775 16.58 4.60 19.30
C HIS A 775 17.12 6.04 19.30
N LEU A 776 16.99 6.76 20.42
CA LEU A 776 17.57 8.09 20.58
C LEU A 776 19.09 8.08 20.40
N TRP A 777 19.77 7.07 20.96
CA TRP A 777 21.21 6.86 20.80
C TRP A 777 21.59 6.44 19.38
N GLU A 778 20.87 5.49 18.77
CA GLU A 778 21.21 4.97 17.44
C GLU A 778 21.14 6.06 16.36
N HIS A 779 20.17 6.99 16.44
CA HIS A 779 20.17 8.14 15.53
C HIS A 779 21.47 8.96 15.63
N PHE A 780 22.01 9.16 16.83
CA PHE A 780 23.34 9.76 16.97
C PHE A 780 24.46 8.82 16.47
N ALA A 781 24.42 7.53 16.81
CA ALA A 781 25.48 6.58 16.46
C ALA A 781 25.71 6.54 14.93
N PHE A 782 24.66 6.61 14.12
CA PHE A 782 24.74 6.61 12.66
C PHE A 782 24.89 8.00 12.00
N THR A 783 24.46 9.09 12.65
CA THR A 783 24.57 10.47 12.08
C THR A 783 25.74 11.29 12.61
N GLN A 784 26.28 10.94 13.78
CA GLN A 784 27.29 11.68 14.54
C GLN A 784 26.93 13.15 14.83
N ASN A 785 25.64 13.50 14.78
CA ASN A 785 25.12 14.85 15.01
C ASN A 785 25.23 15.24 16.51
N VAL A 786 26.31 15.95 16.86
CA VAL A 786 26.59 16.35 18.26
C VAL A 786 25.55 17.32 18.84
N PRO A 787 25.05 18.35 18.12
CA PRO A 787 23.90 19.15 18.59
C PRO A 787 22.68 18.30 18.94
N TYR A 788 22.27 17.38 18.07
CA TYR A 788 21.16 16.45 18.36
C TYR A 788 21.43 15.62 19.63
N LEU A 789 22.64 15.08 19.78
CA LEU A 789 23.00 14.31 20.97
C LEU A 789 22.88 15.16 22.23
N ARG A 790 23.46 16.36 22.23
CA ARG A 790 23.50 17.27 23.39
C ARG A 790 22.11 17.78 23.78
N ASP A 791 21.33 18.22 22.79
CA ASP A 791 20.13 19.03 23.01
C ASP A 791 18.84 18.19 23.06
N VAL A 792 18.83 16.98 22.49
CA VAL A 792 17.63 16.12 22.38
C VAL A 792 17.84 14.75 23.03
N ALA A 793 18.80 13.96 22.55
CA ALA A 793 18.93 12.57 22.98
C ALA A 793 19.48 12.42 24.40
N TYR A 794 20.57 13.11 24.73
CA TYR A 794 21.25 12.95 26.02
C TYR A 794 20.41 13.31 27.24
N PRO A 795 19.63 14.42 27.27
CA PRO A 795 18.75 14.73 28.39
C PRO A 795 17.72 13.62 28.64
N LEU A 796 17.06 13.13 27.58
CA LEU A 796 16.07 12.05 27.67
C LEU A 796 16.70 10.73 28.12
N ILE A 797 17.86 10.34 27.57
CA ILE A 797 18.59 9.14 28.00
C ILE A 797 18.98 9.25 29.48
N LYS A 798 19.50 10.40 29.91
CA LYS A 798 19.93 10.65 31.31
C LYS A 798 18.77 10.54 32.29
N GLU A 799 17.58 11.05 31.95
CA GLU A 799 16.38 10.90 32.78
C GLU A 799 15.97 9.43 32.96
N VAL A 800 16.01 8.62 31.90
CA VAL A 800 15.67 7.19 31.97
C VAL A 800 16.73 6.40 32.75
N VAL A 801 18.01 6.80 32.67
CA VAL A 801 19.07 6.27 33.54
C VAL A 801 18.78 6.59 35.01
N GLN A 802 18.37 7.81 35.32
CA GLN A 802 18.03 8.20 36.70
C GLN A 802 16.86 7.39 37.27
N PHE A 803 15.82 7.13 36.45
CA PHE A 803 14.72 6.22 36.80
C PHE A 803 15.25 4.84 37.22
N TRP A 804 16.09 4.20 36.39
CA TRP A 804 16.62 2.87 36.70
C TRP A 804 17.64 2.86 37.86
N MET A 805 18.48 3.88 37.98
CA MET A 805 19.41 4.03 39.11
C MET A 805 18.68 4.13 40.46
N ALA A 806 17.48 4.74 40.48
CA ALA A 806 16.61 4.81 41.65
C ALA A 806 15.76 3.54 41.87
N ARG A 807 15.34 2.86 40.79
CA ARG A 807 14.41 1.72 40.83
C ARG A 807 15.08 0.35 41.06
N LEU A 808 16.34 0.15 40.63
CA LEU A 808 17.01 -1.15 40.72
C LEU A 808 17.11 -1.67 42.17
N LYS A 809 16.57 -2.86 42.41
CA LYS A 809 16.55 -3.53 43.72
C LYS A 809 17.87 -4.26 43.93
N ARG A 810 18.52 -4.03 45.08
CA ARG A 810 19.70 -4.79 45.49
C ARG A 810 19.29 -6.10 46.17
N ARG A 811 19.92 -7.20 45.77
CA ARG A 811 19.80 -8.55 46.36
C ARG A 811 20.78 -8.74 47.52
N THR A 812 20.57 -9.80 48.28
CA THR A 812 21.45 -10.21 49.40
C THR A 812 22.85 -10.63 48.97
N ASP A 813 23.00 -11.14 47.74
CA ASP A 813 24.29 -11.43 47.08
C ASP A 813 25.02 -10.17 46.58
N GLY A 814 24.42 -8.99 46.77
CA GLY A 814 24.98 -7.69 46.41
C GLY A 814 24.69 -7.24 44.98
N LEU A 815 24.13 -8.10 44.11
CA LEU A 815 23.75 -7.79 42.73
C LEU A 815 22.47 -6.95 42.67
N TYR A 816 22.21 -6.33 41.51
CA TYR A 816 21.02 -5.54 41.22
C TYR A 816 20.11 -6.19 40.19
N VAL A 817 18.81 -6.10 40.42
CA VAL A 817 17.75 -6.62 39.54
C VAL A 817 16.69 -5.55 39.28
N SER A 818 16.11 -5.57 38.08
CA SER A 818 14.84 -4.91 37.82
C SER A 818 13.77 -5.54 38.74
N PRO A 819 13.03 -4.74 39.52
CA PRO A 819 12.00 -5.30 40.39
C PRO A 819 10.68 -5.48 39.66
N ASN A 820 10.03 -6.63 39.86
CA ASN A 820 8.73 -6.99 39.25
C ASN A 820 8.70 -6.81 37.72
N GLY A 821 9.70 -7.34 37.02
CA GLY A 821 9.73 -7.40 35.56
C GLY A 821 8.82 -8.51 35.03
N TRP A 822 8.46 -8.43 33.75
CA TRP A 822 7.70 -9.45 33.01
C TRP A 822 8.39 -9.69 31.68
N SER A 823 8.42 -10.92 31.17
CA SER A 823 8.93 -11.17 29.82
C SER A 823 7.76 -11.07 28.85
N PRO A 824 7.73 -10.10 27.91
CA PRO A 824 6.69 -10.04 26.89
C PRO A 824 6.63 -11.41 26.18
N GLU A 825 5.54 -12.18 26.24
CA GLU A 825 4.22 -11.90 26.84
C GLU A 825 3.74 -13.14 27.62
N HIS A 826 4.61 -13.70 28.46
CA HIS A 826 4.37 -14.98 29.12
C HIS A 826 5.20 -15.18 30.40
N GLY A 827 4.89 -16.26 31.12
CA GLY A 827 5.49 -16.55 32.42
C GLY A 827 5.13 -15.53 33.51
N PRO A 828 5.79 -15.62 34.68
CA PRO A 828 5.44 -14.83 35.86
C PRO A 828 6.09 -13.44 35.85
N VAL A 829 5.52 -12.55 36.66
CA VAL A 829 6.12 -11.27 37.05
C VAL A 829 7.07 -11.53 38.22
N GLU A 830 8.36 -11.20 38.07
CA GLU A 830 9.37 -11.43 39.12
C GLU A 830 10.60 -10.50 39.01
N ASP A 831 11.46 -10.54 40.02
CA ASP A 831 12.69 -9.75 40.04
C ASP A 831 13.75 -10.30 39.05
N GLY A 832 14.23 -9.45 38.15
CA GLY A 832 15.39 -9.74 37.29
C GLY A 832 15.09 -10.62 36.09
N VAL A 833 13.93 -10.46 35.45
CA VAL A 833 13.66 -11.03 34.10
C VAL A 833 14.76 -10.57 33.12
N MET A 834 15.23 -11.45 32.22
CA MET A 834 16.36 -11.11 31.34
C MET A 834 16.03 -10.06 30.28
N TYR A 835 14.79 -10.01 29.79
CA TYR A 835 14.30 -8.91 28.95
C TYR A 835 14.64 -7.54 29.55
N ASP A 836 14.23 -7.29 30.80
CA ASP A 836 14.51 -6.04 31.50
C ASP A 836 16.01 -5.80 31.69
N GLN A 837 16.71 -6.80 32.26
CA GLN A 837 18.12 -6.68 32.65
C GLN A 837 19.02 -6.35 31.46
N GLN A 838 18.73 -6.92 30.28
CA GLN A 838 19.47 -6.67 29.05
C GLN A 838 19.20 -5.27 28.50
N ILE A 839 17.94 -4.79 28.52
CA ILE A 839 17.59 -3.43 28.06
C ILE A 839 18.20 -2.37 28.99
N ILE A 840 18.17 -2.58 30.31
CA ILE A 840 18.78 -1.68 31.30
C ILE A 840 20.31 -1.64 31.12
N TRP A 841 20.94 -2.78 30.82
CA TRP A 841 22.36 -2.84 30.52
C TRP A 841 22.72 -2.02 29.27
N ASP A 842 21.93 -2.12 28.18
CA ASP A 842 22.18 -1.38 26.94
C ASP A 842 21.94 0.13 27.14
N LEU A 843 20.89 0.52 27.88
CA LEU A 843 20.66 1.90 28.33
C LEU A 843 21.88 2.48 29.05
N PHE A 844 22.42 1.76 30.04
CA PHE A 844 23.60 2.20 30.78
C PHE A 844 24.85 2.30 29.89
N GLN A 845 25.00 1.42 28.90
CA GLN A 845 26.08 1.54 27.90
C GLN A 845 25.89 2.77 27.01
N ASN A 846 24.70 2.96 26.44
CA ASN A 846 24.34 4.11 25.60
C ASN A 846 24.57 5.45 26.32
N TYR A 847 24.21 5.53 27.61
CA TYR A 847 24.46 6.70 28.43
C TYR A 847 25.96 6.96 28.65
N ARG A 848 26.74 5.92 28.97
CA ARG A 848 28.19 6.05 29.18
C ARG A 848 28.90 6.48 27.88
N ASP A 849 28.52 5.90 26.75
CA ASP A 849 29.05 6.23 25.42
C ASP A 849 28.71 7.70 25.06
N ALA A 850 27.48 8.14 25.33
CA ALA A 850 27.04 9.52 25.10
C ALA A 850 27.71 10.55 26.04
N ALA A 851 27.84 10.22 27.33
CA ALA A 851 28.52 11.05 28.33
C ALA A 851 30.00 11.24 27.98
N ALA A 852 30.69 10.16 27.59
CA ALA A 852 32.06 10.20 27.10
C ALA A 852 32.19 11.02 25.82
N ARG A 853 31.25 10.89 24.87
CA ARG A 853 31.25 11.65 23.61
C ARG A 853 31.06 13.16 23.82
N LEU A 854 30.25 13.56 24.81
CA LEU A 854 30.02 14.97 25.16
C LEU A 854 31.05 15.52 26.16
N GLY A 855 31.87 14.67 26.79
CA GLY A 855 32.85 15.08 27.80
C GLY A 855 32.22 15.58 29.11
N GLN A 856 31.03 15.09 29.46
CA GLN A 856 30.26 15.58 30.61
C GLN A 856 29.78 14.44 31.54
N ASP A 857 29.37 14.80 32.76
CA ASP A 857 28.85 13.88 33.79
C ASP A 857 29.77 12.68 34.14
N THR A 858 31.09 12.82 33.99
CA THR A 858 32.07 11.72 34.15
C THR A 858 31.94 10.95 35.47
N ALA A 859 31.71 11.65 36.59
CA ALA A 859 31.48 11.01 37.89
C ALA A 859 30.21 10.15 37.91
N TYR A 860 29.08 10.69 37.42
CA TYR A 860 27.82 9.94 37.38
C TYR A 860 27.87 8.79 36.36
N ALA A 861 28.63 8.93 35.26
CA ALA A 861 28.91 7.83 34.34
C ALA A 861 29.73 6.69 34.99
N ALA A 862 30.60 6.99 35.95
CA ALA A 862 31.30 5.98 36.75
C ALA A 862 30.35 5.27 37.74
N ASP A 863 29.42 5.99 38.38
CA ASP A 863 28.39 5.38 39.23
C ASP A 863 27.45 4.46 38.43
N VAL A 864 27.05 4.89 37.23
CA VAL A 864 26.25 4.09 36.29
C VAL A 864 27.04 2.87 35.82
N GLN A 865 28.35 2.99 35.55
CA GLN A 865 29.21 1.85 35.25
C GLN A 865 29.25 0.84 36.40
N ALA A 866 29.46 1.30 37.64
CA ALA A 866 29.47 0.44 38.82
C ALA A 866 28.12 -0.27 39.01
N ARG A 867 26.99 0.41 38.73
CA ARG A 867 25.66 -0.21 38.75
C ARG A 867 25.48 -1.25 37.63
N GLN A 868 25.93 -0.94 36.41
CA GLN A 868 25.86 -1.81 35.24
C GLN A 868 26.66 -3.11 35.44
N THR A 869 27.88 -3.02 35.99
CA THR A 869 28.71 -4.19 36.33
C THR A 869 28.08 -5.04 37.45
N ALA A 870 27.30 -4.43 38.34
CA ALA A 870 26.63 -5.12 39.44
C ALA A 870 25.20 -5.62 39.10
N LEU A 871 24.73 -5.50 37.85
CA LEU A 871 23.47 -6.13 37.43
C LEU A 871 23.58 -7.66 37.49
N ALA A 872 22.51 -8.34 37.91
CA ALA A 872 22.43 -9.79 37.85
C ALA A 872 22.56 -10.25 36.38
N PRO A 873 23.52 -11.14 36.07
CA PRO A 873 23.95 -11.38 34.70
C PRO A 873 23.04 -12.36 33.94
N ASN A 874 23.21 -12.37 32.62
CA ASN A 874 22.80 -13.48 31.76
C ASN A 874 23.36 -14.82 32.29
N LYS A 875 22.62 -15.90 32.04
CA LYS A 875 22.94 -17.25 32.50
C LYS A 875 22.71 -18.29 31.42
N ILE A 876 23.47 -19.38 31.49
CA ILE A 876 23.27 -20.57 30.67
C ILE A 876 22.58 -21.61 31.55
N GLY A 877 21.48 -22.19 31.07
CA GLY A 877 20.67 -23.14 31.81
C GLY A 877 21.02 -24.61 31.57
N SER A 878 20.25 -25.51 32.20
CA SER A 878 20.53 -26.95 32.25
C SER A 878 20.55 -27.67 30.89
N TRP A 879 19.86 -27.14 29.88
CA TRP A 879 19.89 -27.67 28.51
C TRP A 879 20.71 -26.80 27.54
N GLY A 880 21.56 -25.92 28.07
CA GLY A 880 22.50 -25.08 27.32
C GLY A 880 21.88 -23.81 26.73
N GLN A 881 20.64 -23.47 27.10
CA GLN A 881 19.92 -22.29 26.64
C GLN A 881 20.38 -21.01 27.34
N LEU A 882 20.25 -19.85 26.69
CA LEU A 882 20.27 -18.57 27.38
C LEU A 882 18.94 -18.42 28.14
N GLN A 883 19.01 -18.28 29.47
CA GLN A 883 17.81 -18.24 30.31
C GLN A 883 16.99 -16.96 30.09
N GLU A 884 15.66 -17.08 30.11
CA GLU A 884 14.71 -15.97 30.06
C GLU A 884 14.46 -15.34 31.44
N TRP A 885 14.67 -16.14 32.49
CA TRP A 885 14.55 -15.74 33.91
C TRP A 885 15.84 -16.00 34.69
N GLN A 886 15.97 -15.45 35.90
CA GLN A 886 17.13 -15.74 36.77
C GLN A 886 17.12 -17.15 37.39
N THR A 887 15.97 -17.83 37.35
CA THR A 887 15.79 -19.24 37.69
C THR A 887 15.80 -20.07 36.40
N ASP A 888 16.49 -21.21 36.41
CA ASP A 888 16.43 -22.18 35.32
C ASP A 888 15.03 -22.81 35.25
N ARG A 889 14.21 -22.36 34.30
CA ARG A 889 12.81 -22.80 34.14
C ARG A 889 12.33 -22.83 32.68
N ASP A 890 13.19 -22.46 31.74
CA ASP A 890 12.88 -22.37 30.32
C ASP A 890 12.51 -23.76 29.76
N ASP A 891 11.40 -23.83 29.05
CA ASP A 891 10.95 -25.06 28.39
C ASP A 891 11.48 -25.13 26.95
N ALA A 892 12.27 -26.18 26.65
CA ALA A 892 12.77 -26.45 25.31
C ALA A 892 11.65 -26.78 24.29
N ALA A 893 10.41 -27.04 24.75
CA ALA A 893 9.21 -27.21 23.92
C ALA A 893 8.41 -25.91 23.68
N ASP A 894 8.72 -24.81 24.36
CA ASP A 894 7.97 -23.56 24.23
C ASP A 894 8.22 -22.85 22.88
N ARG A 895 7.12 -22.52 22.18
CA ARG A 895 7.08 -21.89 20.84
C ARG A 895 6.42 -20.51 20.87
N HIS A 896 6.46 -19.82 22.01
CA HIS A 896 6.02 -18.44 22.14
C HIS A 896 6.63 -17.53 21.06
N ARG A 897 5.83 -16.58 20.56
CA ARG A 897 6.23 -15.64 19.50
C ARG A 897 7.45 -14.79 19.89
N HIS A 898 7.49 -14.27 21.12
CA HIS A 898 8.56 -13.39 21.56
C HIS A 898 9.87 -14.15 21.87
N THR A 899 10.98 -13.47 21.58
CA THR A 899 12.35 -13.86 21.94
C THR A 899 12.97 -12.78 22.83
N SER A 900 12.20 -12.29 23.80
CA SER A 900 12.49 -11.10 24.61
C SER A 900 13.85 -11.17 25.33
N HIS A 901 14.23 -12.35 25.82
CA HIS A 901 15.54 -12.62 26.43
C HIS A 901 16.73 -12.70 25.44
N LEU A 902 16.49 -12.48 24.15
CA LEU A 902 17.53 -12.37 23.12
C LEU A 902 17.78 -10.92 22.69
N PHE A 903 17.16 -9.93 23.34
CA PHE A 903 17.39 -8.50 23.09
C PHE A 903 18.89 -8.15 23.10
N ALA A 904 19.65 -8.73 24.04
CA ALA A 904 21.10 -8.54 24.16
C ALA A 904 21.92 -8.91 22.90
N VAL A 905 21.38 -9.76 22.03
CA VAL A 905 21.96 -10.13 20.72
C VAL A 905 21.48 -9.19 19.61
N TYR A 906 20.16 -8.91 19.59
CA TYR A 906 19.53 -7.95 18.68
C TYR A 906 18.20 -7.42 19.25
N PRO A 907 17.94 -6.10 19.22
CA PRO A 907 18.76 -5.04 18.63
C PRO A 907 20.00 -4.62 19.44
N GLY A 908 20.13 -5.06 20.71
CA GLY A 908 21.24 -4.72 21.60
C GLY A 908 22.63 -5.23 21.14
N ARG A 909 23.64 -4.99 21.98
CA ARG A 909 25.06 -5.33 21.68
C ARG A 909 25.82 -5.97 22.84
N GLN A 910 25.12 -6.55 23.81
CA GLN A 910 25.74 -7.17 25.00
C GLN A 910 26.29 -8.57 24.71
N ILE A 911 25.55 -9.36 23.92
CA ILE A 911 25.95 -10.72 23.56
C ILE A 911 26.38 -10.74 22.09
N THR A 912 27.67 -11.01 21.85
CA THR A 912 28.21 -11.13 20.50
C THR A 912 29.08 -12.38 20.36
N ARG A 913 29.28 -12.81 19.11
CA ARG A 913 30.16 -13.94 18.77
C ARG A 913 31.62 -13.71 19.14
N THR A 914 32.08 -12.45 19.19
CA THR A 914 33.49 -12.14 19.45
C THR A 914 33.79 -11.89 20.92
N ALA A 915 32.89 -11.18 21.63
CA ALA A 915 33.10 -10.80 23.03
C ALA A 915 32.59 -11.83 24.04
N THR A 916 31.50 -12.55 23.70
CA THR A 916 30.80 -13.45 24.63
C THR A 916 30.37 -14.76 23.96
N PRO A 917 31.30 -15.56 23.39
CA PRO A 917 30.96 -16.71 22.56
C PRO A 917 30.04 -17.72 23.26
N ALA A 918 30.28 -18.04 24.54
CA ALA A 918 29.44 -18.97 25.29
C ALA A 918 27.98 -18.51 25.43
N PHE A 919 27.73 -17.20 25.63
CA PHE A 919 26.35 -16.67 25.64
C PHE A 919 25.75 -16.58 24.24
N ALA A 920 26.56 -16.41 23.19
CA ALA A 920 26.08 -16.45 21.81
C ALA A 920 25.69 -17.86 21.37
N ASP A 921 26.41 -18.90 21.82
CA ASP A 921 26.02 -20.30 21.63
C ASP A 921 24.73 -20.62 22.40
N ALA A 922 24.61 -20.17 23.66
CA ALA A 922 23.40 -20.35 24.45
C ALA A 922 22.17 -19.62 23.86
N ALA A 923 22.37 -18.41 23.32
CA ALA A 923 21.34 -17.66 22.62
C ALA A 923 20.88 -18.38 21.33
N LEU A 924 21.81 -19.01 20.61
CA LEU A 924 21.46 -19.84 19.45
C LEU A 924 20.62 -21.05 19.88
N VAL A 925 20.93 -21.71 21.01
CA VAL A 925 20.13 -22.82 21.55
C VAL A 925 18.69 -22.37 21.84
N SER A 926 18.50 -21.24 22.55
CA SER A 926 17.15 -20.68 22.82
C SER A 926 16.40 -20.31 21.53
N LEU A 927 17.09 -19.69 20.57
CA LEU A 927 16.49 -19.28 19.29
C LEU A 927 16.03 -20.48 18.45
N LYS A 928 16.83 -21.54 18.39
CA LYS A 928 16.48 -22.79 17.71
C LYS A 928 15.27 -23.46 18.33
N ALA A 929 15.19 -23.51 19.66
CA ALA A 929 14.01 -24.00 20.37
C ALA A 929 12.77 -23.16 19.98
N ARG A 930 12.84 -21.82 20.09
CA ARG A 930 11.75 -20.92 19.67
C ARG A 930 11.33 -21.13 18.21
N CYS A 931 12.24 -21.50 17.31
CA CYS A 931 11.94 -21.83 15.91
C CYS A 931 11.43 -23.25 15.66
N ASN A 932 11.24 -24.08 16.71
CA ASN A 932 10.86 -25.49 16.62
C ASN A 932 11.85 -26.35 15.82
N GLU A 933 13.14 -26.01 15.85
CA GLU A 933 14.16 -26.75 15.11
C GLU A 933 14.29 -28.20 15.61
N SER A 934 14.32 -29.15 14.67
CA SER A 934 14.56 -30.57 14.90
C SER A 934 15.92 -30.99 14.33
N THR A 935 16.54 -32.00 14.92
CA THR A 935 17.74 -32.64 14.35
C THR A 935 17.41 -33.67 13.26
N ALA A 936 16.12 -33.93 12.99
CA ALA A 936 15.67 -34.93 12.01
C ALA A 936 15.88 -34.52 10.54
N HIS A 937 16.00 -33.22 10.26
CA HIS A 937 16.26 -32.66 8.93
C HIS A 937 16.98 -31.31 9.06
N ALA A 938 17.39 -30.73 7.93
CA ALA A 938 17.87 -29.34 7.91
C ALA A 938 16.71 -28.39 8.25
N PHE A 939 17.00 -27.32 9.01
CA PHE A 939 16.02 -26.29 9.34
C PHE A 939 15.49 -25.61 8.07
N VAL A 940 14.17 -25.48 7.97
CA VAL A 940 13.47 -24.84 6.87
C VAL A 940 12.35 -23.94 7.40
N ALA A 941 11.94 -22.95 6.60
CA ALA A 941 10.92 -21.98 7.02
C ALA A 941 9.60 -22.61 7.54
N SER A 942 9.21 -23.80 7.05
CA SER A 942 7.98 -24.49 7.49
C SER A 942 8.00 -24.94 8.97
N ASP A 943 9.18 -25.07 9.58
CA ASP A 943 9.37 -25.59 10.94
C ASP A 943 8.80 -24.62 11.99
N VAL A 944 8.85 -23.32 11.70
CA VAL A 944 8.32 -22.25 12.54
C VAL A 944 6.80 -22.30 12.52
N VAL A 945 6.19 -22.91 13.54
CA VAL A 945 4.74 -23.21 13.61
C VAL A 945 4.04 -22.51 14.79
N GLY A 946 2.71 -22.58 14.81
CA GLY A 946 1.90 -22.19 15.97
C GLY A 946 1.97 -20.70 16.28
N ASP A 947 2.31 -20.36 17.52
CA ASP A 947 2.42 -18.96 17.93
C ASP A 947 3.66 -18.26 17.37
N SER A 948 4.76 -18.99 17.18
CA SER A 948 6.00 -18.48 16.57
C SER A 948 5.86 -17.96 15.13
N ARG A 949 4.71 -18.18 14.47
CA ARG A 949 4.42 -17.75 13.11
C ARG A 949 3.56 -16.47 13.11
N ARG A 950 4.18 -15.30 13.29
CA ARG A 950 3.57 -13.95 13.18
C ARG A 950 4.42 -13.05 12.29
N SER A 951 3.84 -12.00 11.72
CA SER A 951 4.53 -10.99 10.89
C SER A 951 5.91 -10.57 11.43
N TRP A 952 5.96 -10.12 12.68
CA TRP A 952 7.16 -9.57 13.31
C TRP A 952 8.15 -10.61 13.85
N THR A 953 7.76 -11.88 14.02
CA THR A 953 8.71 -12.90 14.51
C THR A 953 9.79 -13.19 13.46
N TRP A 954 9.44 -13.11 12.17
CA TRP A 954 10.37 -13.40 11.09
C TRP A 954 11.53 -12.39 10.99
N PRO A 955 11.32 -11.05 10.96
CA PRO A 955 12.45 -10.11 10.96
C PRO A 955 13.32 -10.21 12.22
N TRP A 956 12.73 -10.34 13.41
CA TRP A 956 13.53 -10.38 14.65
C TRP A 956 14.44 -11.60 14.66
N ARG A 957 13.90 -12.78 14.33
CA ARG A 957 14.66 -14.03 14.29
C ARG A 957 15.67 -14.06 13.15
N CYS A 958 15.36 -13.44 11.99
CA CYS A 958 16.31 -13.21 10.91
C CYS A 958 17.52 -12.38 11.40
N ALA A 959 17.28 -11.24 12.03
CA ALA A 959 18.34 -10.39 12.58
C ALA A 959 19.14 -11.07 13.71
N LEU A 960 18.49 -11.85 14.57
CA LEU A 960 19.15 -12.65 15.61
C LEU A 960 20.06 -13.72 15.01
N PHE A 961 19.60 -14.51 14.04
CA PHE A 961 20.47 -15.47 13.34
C PHE A 961 21.62 -14.77 12.60
N ALA A 962 21.39 -13.58 12.01
CA ALA A 962 22.43 -12.78 11.37
C ALA A 962 23.52 -12.35 12.38
N ARG A 963 23.13 -11.79 13.52
CA ARG A 963 24.04 -11.43 14.63
C ARG A 963 24.80 -12.63 15.20
N LEU A 964 24.18 -13.82 15.15
CA LEU A 964 24.80 -15.09 15.56
C LEU A 964 25.60 -15.78 14.42
N GLY A 965 25.75 -15.14 13.26
CA GLY A 965 26.56 -15.64 12.13
C GLY A 965 25.93 -16.77 11.31
N ASP A 966 24.64 -17.06 11.50
CA ASP A 966 23.92 -18.15 10.83
C ASP A 966 23.08 -17.64 9.66
N GLY A 967 23.78 -17.31 8.56
CA GLY A 967 23.13 -16.86 7.32
C GLY A 967 22.20 -17.89 6.68
N ALA A 968 22.37 -19.19 6.98
CA ALA A 968 21.51 -20.23 6.46
C ALA A 968 20.11 -20.14 7.09
N ARG A 969 20.03 -20.15 8.43
CA ARG A 969 18.74 -20.02 9.15
C ARG A 969 18.13 -18.64 8.96
N ALA A 970 18.94 -17.59 8.93
CA ALA A 970 18.45 -16.24 8.69
C ALA A 970 17.79 -16.10 7.29
N GLY A 971 18.34 -16.77 6.27
CA GLY A 971 17.73 -16.86 4.94
C GLY A 971 16.39 -17.58 4.93
N GLU A 972 16.23 -18.65 5.71
CA GLU A 972 14.94 -19.32 5.89
C GLU A 972 13.92 -18.44 6.61
N MET A 973 14.34 -17.61 7.57
CA MET A 973 13.42 -16.65 8.21
C MET A 973 12.90 -15.58 7.23
N LEU A 974 13.73 -15.11 6.30
CA LEU A 974 13.29 -14.19 5.24
C LEU A 974 12.27 -14.85 4.30
N LYS A 975 12.54 -16.08 3.85
CA LYS A 975 11.60 -16.85 3.01
C LYS A 975 10.27 -17.07 3.73
N GLY A 976 10.32 -17.40 5.02
CA GLY A 976 9.14 -17.66 5.83
C GLY A 976 8.20 -16.47 5.96
N LEU A 977 8.71 -15.25 6.07
CA LEU A 977 7.89 -14.03 6.06
C LEU A 977 7.04 -13.93 4.79
N LEU A 978 7.68 -14.06 3.63
CA LEU A 978 7.03 -14.03 2.31
C LEU A 978 6.07 -15.22 2.11
N ALA A 979 6.44 -16.41 2.57
CA ALA A 979 5.65 -17.62 2.38
C ALA A 979 4.39 -17.66 3.27
N PHE A 980 4.48 -17.25 4.53
CA PHE A 980 3.46 -17.55 5.54
C PHE A 980 2.73 -16.33 6.11
N ASN A 981 3.34 -15.15 6.09
CA ASN A 981 2.81 -13.95 6.76
C ASN A 981 2.85 -12.71 5.85
N THR A 982 2.54 -12.89 4.55
CA THR A 982 2.51 -11.82 3.54
C THR A 982 1.28 -11.96 2.62
N LEU A 983 0.59 -10.85 2.36
CA LEU A 983 -0.62 -10.69 1.54
C LEU A 983 -0.28 -10.36 0.07
N ASP A 984 -1.28 -10.37 -0.81
CA ASP A 984 -1.12 -10.17 -2.25
C ASP A 984 -0.56 -8.77 -2.63
N ASN A 985 -0.81 -7.74 -1.81
CA ASN A 985 -0.18 -6.42 -1.92
C ASN A 985 1.16 -6.29 -1.17
N LEU A 986 1.78 -7.42 -0.81
CA LEU A 986 3.00 -7.56 -0.02
C LEU A 986 2.97 -6.95 1.40
N PHE A 987 1.81 -6.52 1.92
CA PHE A 987 1.67 -6.25 3.35
C PHE A 987 1.84 -7.52 4.18
N CYS A 988 2.45 -7.38 5.35
CA CYS A 988 2.58 -8.45 6.30
C CYS A 988 1.28 -8.67 7.08
N ASP A 989 1.07 -9.91 7.50
CA ASP A 989 -0.13 -10.37 8.17
C ASP A 989 0.25 -11.06 9.48
N HIS A 990 -0.21 -10.54 10.62
CA HIS A 990 0.08 -11.10 11.93
C HIS A 990 -0.50 -12.51 12.14
N PRO A 991 -1.79 -12.83 11.84
CA PRO A 991 -2.90 -11.96 11.40
C PRO A 991 -3.57 -11.17 12.55
N PRO A 992 -4.35 -10.11 12.25
CA PRO A 992 -4.59 -9.51 10.92
C PRO A 992 -3.39 -8.67 10.42
N PHE A 993 -3.57 -7.93 9.32
CA PHE A 993 -2.55 -7.05 8.74
C PHE A 993 -1.86 -6.14 9.77
N GLN A 994 -0.53 -6.20 9.79
CA GLN A 994 0.39 -5.41 10.63
C GLN A 994 1.70 -5.17 9.88
N LEU A 995 2.24 -3.95 9.90
CA LEU A 995 3.42 -3.57 9.10
C LEU A 995 4.76 -3.76 9.83
N ASP A 996 4.77 -4.14 11.10
CA ASP A 996 6.01 -4.47 11.83
C ASP A 996 6.90 -5.47 11.06
N GLY A 997 6.31 -6.52 10.50
CA GLY A 997 6.96 -7.48 9.60
C GLY A 997 7.59 -6.81 8.36
N ASN A 998 6.87 -5.88 7.72
CA ASN A 998 7.39 -5.14 6.56
C ASN A 998 8.53 -4.22 6.96
N PHE A 999 8.40 -3.44 8.04
CA PHE A 999 9.41 -2.45 8.41
C PHE A 999 10.70 -3.11 8.94
N GLY A 1000 10.56 -4.13 9.78
CA GLY A 1000 11.69 -4.82 10.40
C GLY A 1000 12.60 -5.56 9.41
N ILE A 1001 12.05 -6.07 8.30
CA ILE A 1001 12.83 -6.96 7.40
C ILE A 1001 13.98 -6.24 6.68
N SER A 1002 13.89 -4.93 6.42
CA SER A 1002 15.01 -4.18 5.84
C SER A 1002 16.18 -4.05 6.82
N GLY A 1003 15.91 -3.87 8.11
CA GLY A 1003 16.92 -3.90 9.17
C GLY A 1003 17.57 -5.28 9.32
N ALA A 1004 16.76 -6.34 9.29
CA ALA A 1004 17.27 -7.72 9.33
C ALA A 1004 18.14 -8.06 8.11
N ILE A 1005 17.72 -7.66 6.90
CA ILE A 1005 18.51 -7.81 5.67
C ILE A 1005 19.80 -6.99 5.72
N ALA A 1006 19.78 -5.78 6.31
CA ALA A 1006 21.00 -5.01 6.50
C ALA A 1006 22.01 -5.74 7.41
N GLU A 1007 21.56 -6.38 8.50
CA GLU A 1007 22.45 -7.17 9.37
C GLU A 1007 23.00 -8.45 8.70
N LEU A 1008 22.30 -9.05 7.72
CA LEU A 1008 22.88 -10.13 6.88
C LEU A 1008 24.13 -9.67 6.10
N LEU A 1009 24.11 -8.41 5.67
CA LEU A 1009 25.06 -7.82 4.73
C LEU A 1009 26.15 -6.99 5.42
N LEU A 1010 25.87 -6.40 6.59
CA LEU A 1010 26.71 -5.39 7.24
C LEU A 1010 26.47 -5.34 8.76
N HIS A 1011 27.48 -5.67 9.57
CA HIS A 1011 27.49 -5.33 11.01
C HIS A 1011 28.32 -4.08 11.27
N SER A 1012 27.93 -3.30 12.29
CA SER A 1012 28.68 -2.13 12.79
C SER A 1012 28.59 -1.90 14.30
N HIS A 1013 28.16 -2.91 15.07
CA HIS A 1013 27.86 -2.78 16.51
C HIS A 1013 29.06 -3.08 17.45
N GLU A 1014 30.15 -3.67 16.94
CA GLU A 1014 31.34 -4.08 17.71
C GLU A 1014 32.54 -3.11 17.54
N GLY A 1015 32.29 -1.82 17.30
CA GLY A 1015 33.34 -0.80 17.08
C GLY A 1015 34.13 -0.95 15.78
N LYS A 1016 33.71 -1.85 14.89
CA LYS A 1016 34.27 -2.07 13.55
C LYS A 1016 33.18 -2.40 12.54
N ILE A 1017 33.49 -2.23 11.25
CA ILE A 1017 32.61 -2.61 10.15
C ILE A 1017 32.89 -4.08 9.78
N VAL A 1018 31.87 -4.91 9.60
CA VAL A 1018 32.02 -6.29 9.11
C VAL A 1018 31.16 -6.47 7.86
N LEU A 1019 31.78 -6.84 6.75
CA LEU A 1019 31.10 -7.09 5.48
C LEU A 1019 30.65 -8.55 5.38
N LEU A 1020 29.42 -8.77 4.91
CA LEU A 1020 28.79 -10.07 4.68
C LEU A 1020 28.85 -11.04 5.89
N PRO A 1021 28.54 -10.57 7.12
CA PRO A 1021 28.72 -11.36 8.35
C PRO A 1021 27.88 -12.64 8.40
N ALA A 1022 26.73 -12.67 7.70
CA ALA A 1022 25.81 -13.79 7.71
C ALA A 1022 25.10 -13.97 6.35
N LEU A 1023 25.85 -13.96 5.24
CA LEU A 1023 25.29 -14.06 3.89
C LEU A 1023 24.52 -15.39 3.66
N PRO A 1024 23.22 -15.34 3.30
CA PRO A 1024 22.43 -16.53 2.96
C PRO A 1024 23.02 -17.36 1.83
N VAL A 1025 22.82 -18.67 1.91
CA VAL A 1025 23.43 -19.63 0.96
C VAL A 1025 23.00 -19.35 -0.48
N HIS A 1026 21.72 -19.05 -0.73
CA HIS A 1026 21.18 -18.75 -2.06
C HIS A 1026 21.56 -17.36 -2.60
N TRP A 1027 22.20 -16.51 -1.78
CA TRP A 1027 22.73 -15.21 -2.20
C TRP A 1027 24.21 -15.28 -2.61
N ARG A 1028 24.90 -16.40 -2.36
CA ARG A 1028 26.36 -16.50 -2.52
C ARG A 1028 26.83 -16.33 -3.96
N THR A 1029 26.06 -16.77 -4.96
CA THR A 1029 26.46 -16.72 -6.39
C THR A 1029 27.05 -15.37 -6.76
N SER A 1030 26.29 -14.30 -6.54
CA SER A 1030 26.72 -12.93 -6.72
C SER A 1030 25.75 -11.96 -6.05
N GLY A 1031 26.22 -10.73 -5.85
CA GLY A 1031 25.38 -9.61 -5.47
C GLY A 1031 26.19 -8.36 -5.17
N SER A 1032 25.47 -7.29 -4.82
CA SER A 1032 26.05 -6.03 -4.40
C SER A 1032 25.07 -5.23 -3.55
N PHE A 1033 25.60 -4.35 -2.72
CA PHE A 1033 24.86 -3.22 -2.18
C PHE A 1033 25.68 -1.94 -2.31
N SER A 1034 25.00 -0.83 -2.47
CA SER A 1034 25.56 0.51 -2.30
C SER A 1034 24.72 1.28 -1.29
N GLY A 1035 25.38 2.10 -0.47
CA GLY A 1035 24.76 3.12 0.35
C GLY A 1035 24.35 2.72 1.77
N LEU A 1036 24.50 1.44 2.17
CA LEU A 1036 24.16 1.00 3.53
C LEU A 1036 24.98 1.78 4.57
N ARG A 1037 24.39 2.02 5.74
CA ARG A 1037 25.02 2.83 6.80
C ARG A 1037 25.70 1.96 7.84
N ALA A 1038 26.80 2.46 8.39
CA ALA A 1038 27.45 1.91 9.57
C ALA A 1038 27.57 2.99 10.68
N ARG A 1039 27.49 2.55 11.94
CA ARG A 1039 27.72 3.41 13.11
C ARG A 1039 29.11 4.06 13.02
N GLY A 1040 29.22 5.28 13.53
CA GLY A 1040 30.39 6.16 13.36
C GLY A 1040 30.27 7.15 12.20
N GLY A 1041 29.16 7.16 11.46
CA GLY A 1041 28.89 8.14 10.40
C GLY A 1041 29.34 7.72 9.00
N TYR A 1042 29.41 6.41 8.74
CA TYR A 1042 29.92 5.87 7.47
C TYR A 1042 28.81 5.40 6.52
N ARG A 1043 29.07 5.53 5.21
CA ARG A 1043 28.37 4.88 4.11
C ARG A 1043 29.24 3.75 3.57
N VAL A 1044 28.63 2.62 3.23
CA VAL A 1044 29.31 1.39 2.80
C VAL A 1044 28.72 0.90 1.48
N ASP A 1045 29.61 0.64 0.53
CA ASP A 1045 29.32 -0.09 -0.71
C ASP A 1045 30.10 -1.43 -0.69
N CYS A 1046 29.52 -2.49 -1.25
CA CYS A 1046 30.10 -3.83 -1.27
C CYS A 1046 29.59 -4.61 -2.49
N ALA A 1047 30.46 -5.37 -3.15
CA ALA A 1047 30.12 -6.36 -4.16
C ALA A 1047 30.73 -7.71 -3.80
N TRP A 1048 30.07 -8.79 -4.19
CA TRP A 1048 30.54 -10.15 -3.91
C TRP A 1048 30.26 -11.13 -5.05
N ALA A 1049 31.08 -12.18 -5.10
CA ALA A 1049 30.90 -13.34 -5.96
C ALA A 1049 31.32 -14.59 -5.18
N ASN A 1050 30.63 -15.71 -5.40
CA ASN A 1050 30.88 -16.99 -4.71
C ASN A 1050 30.96 -16.89 -3.17
N GLY A 1051 30.19 -15.98 -2.59
CA GLY A 1051 30.12 -15.72 -1.14
C GLY A 1051 31.34 -15.01 -0.57
N GLN A 1052 32.17 -14.37 -1.39
CA GLN A 1052 33.34 -13.58 -0.99
C GLN A 1052 33.23 -12.14 -1.50
N VAL A 1053 33.56 -11.17 -0.66
CA VAL A 1053 33.68 -9.75 -1.05
C VAL A 1053 34.74 -9.64 -2.15
N SER A 1054 34.34 -9.05 -3.28
CA SER A 1054 35.20 -8.79 -4.44
C SER A 1054 35.59 -7.32 -4.58
N ALA A 1055 34.74 -6.40 -4.09
CA ALA A 1055 35.03 -4.98 -3.98
C ALA A 1055 34.24 -4.35 -2.84
N TYR A 1056 34.76 -3.28 -2.24
CA TYR A 1056 34.02 -2.47 -1.25
C TYR A 1056 34.56 -1.05 -1.21
N ALA A 1057 33.74 -0.11 -0.70
CA ALA A 1057 34.14 1.27 -0.42
C ALA A 1057 33.51 1.74 0.89
N ILE A 1058 34.26 2.52 1.68
CA ILE A 1058 33.77 3.17 2.90
C ILE A 1058 33.92 4.67 2.75
N THR A 1059 32.82 5.41 2.77
CA THR A 1059 32.82 6.88 2.72
C THR A 1059 32.47 7.47 4.08
N ALA A 1060 33.27 8.45 4.52
CA ALA A 1060 33.09 9.17 5.77
C ALA A 1060 32.22 10.43 5.58
N ASP A 1061 30.98 10.27 5.11
CA ASP A 1061 30.09 11.39 4.76
C ASP A 1061 29.43 12.09 5.97
N ARG A 1062 29.36 11.42 7.12
CA ARG A 1062 28.88 12.00 8.41
C ARG A 1062 29.85 11.78 9.56
N ALA A 1063 30.99 11.11 9.34
CA ALA A 1063 31.94 10.79 10.40
C ALA A 1063 32.66 12.05 10.91
N PRO A 1064 33.06 12.10 12.20
CA PRO A 1064 33.72 13.29 12.78
C PRO A 1064 35.15 13.53 12.27
N ASN A 1065 35.76 12.53 11.61
CA ASN A 1065 37.07 12.59 10.96
C ASN A 1065 37.21 11.41 9.99
N LYS A 1066 38.30 11.39 9.21
CA LYS A 1066 38.67 10.29 8.30
C LYS A 1066 39.82 9.44 8.85
N ASN A 1067 39.85 9.24 10.17
CA ASN A 1067 40.88 8.40 10.77
C ASN A 1067 40.76 6.94 10.28
N PRO A 1068 41.86 6.17 10.26
CA PRO A 1068 41.81 4.77 9.88
C PRO A 1068 40.86 3.98 10.80
N ILE A 1069 40.01 3.15 10.19
CA ILE A 1069 39.05 2.26 10.88
C ILE A 1069 39.36 0.80 10.59
N VAL A 1070 38.82 -0.10 11.43
CA VAL A 1070 38.87 -1.54 11.17
C VAL A 1070 37.65 -1.97 10.35
N VAL A 1071 37.92 -2.65 9.23
CA VAL A 1071 36.91 -3.31 8.38
C VAL A 1071 37.26 -4.79 8.27
N ARG A 1072 36.34 -5.67 8.63
CA ARG A 1072 36.48 -7.12 8.44
C ARG A 1072 35.94 -7.51 7.07
N VAL A 1073 36.82 -8.08 6.24
CA VAL A 1073 36.54 -8.50 4.87
C VAL A 1073 37.01 -9.94 4.69
N ASN A 1074 36.14 -10.83 4.22
CA ASN A 1074 36.45 -12.26 4.01
C ASN A 1074 37.12 -12.93 5.24
N GLY A 1075 36.67 -12.55 6.44
CA GLY A 1075 37.18 -13.04 7.73
C GLY A 1075 38.40 -12.30 8.29
N VAL A 1076 39.07 -11.43 7.51
CA VAL A 1076 40.31 -10.73 7.89
C VAL A 1076 40.01 -9.28 8.31
N ASP A 1077 40.47 -8.88 9.49
CA ASP A 1077 40.43 -7.47 9.92
C ASP A 1077 41.50 -6.65 9.17
N THR A 1078 41.07 -5.63 8.44
CA THR A 1078 41.91 -4.73 7.63
C THR A 1078 41.77 -3.30 8.13
N THR A 1079 42.85 -2.53 8.15
CA THR A 1079 42.80 -1.09 8.44
C THR A 1079 42.52 -0.30 7.16
N VAL A 1080 41.45 0.49 7.14
CA VAL A 1080 40.97 1.23 5.98
C VAL A 1080 40.89 2.72 6.32
N VAL A 1081 41.44 3.58 5.45
CA VAL A 1081 41.19 5.03 5.50
C VAL A 1081 39.92 5.31 4.68
N PRO A 1082 38.83 5.80 5.29
CA PRO A 1082 37.58 6.06 4.56
C PRO A 1082 37.71 7.29 3.65
N THR A 1083 36.98 7.28 2.53
CA THR A 1083 36.99 8.35 1.52
C THR A 1083 36.21 9.59 1.92
#